data_AF-A0A9W9VM22-F1
#
_entry.id   AF-A0A9W9VM22-F1
#
_cell.length_a   1.000
_cell.length_b   1.000
_cell.length_c   1.000
_cell.angle_alpha   90.00
_cell.angle_beta   90.00
_cell.angle_gamma   90.00
#
_symmetry.space_group_name_H-M   'P 1'
#
loop_
_entity.id
_entity.type
_entity.pdbx_description
1 polymer ?
#
loop_
_entity_poly.entity_id
_entity_poly.type
_entity_poly.pdbx_seq_one_letter_code
_entity_poly.pdbx_strand_id
1 'polypeptide(L)'
;MAGNNSTVILAVSWTETCIGLSLFGLRFLSNWKFVGRFRWDFVVASLTVATEITAQVFLQFSVNAGMGRHLDELSDSQRVTALHWSWVFQLLAIAASMLGKLAILTFLFQIRGRHEKKPWFLIILGVLIGTINIAVLGTILGQCKPMHKLWDDSVEGTCDPGRKMNQNYSFFQANAQSSLLIWASTEAWIVIIVGCVPPIRPLMEKVMQRLGFTSKKTSTPYEYRNSSGRAAYGTNKSNLVSHSHFQSNAYGGRKSFDDDPGWMELTTSGGTNGSKEHINAQKDVMRICILNHPRRREVDLSELTPTPITLLSETESLMADSVSKFAVEQIGPKVREMDEAETMDPKVVEQLFEQGLMGIEVPEEFGGAGMNFTAAIVAIEELARVDPSVSVLVDVHNTLVNTAIMKYGDAQAQRTWLPKLTTGTVGSFCLSEPASGSDAFALQCKAEKTADGYKINGSKMWITNSMEAGIFIVFANIDPSKGYKGITAFIVEKDTPGFSIAKKEKKLGIRASSTCVLNFDDCVIPKSNLLGEEGQGYKYAISVLNEGRIGIAAQMTGLALGAWENAARYVWNDRRQFGELIGNFQGMQHQIAQAYTEIAAARALVYNAARKKEAGQDFVQDAAMAKLYASQVAGRVSSSAVEWMGGMGFVREGIAEKMFRDSKIGAIYEGTSNIQLQTIAKLLQKQYTN
;
A
#
# COMPACT_ATOMS: atom_id res chain seq x y z
N MET A 1 -10.16 39.36 15.33
CA MET A 1 -11.60 39.27 15.01
C MET A 1 -11.80 37.99 14.18
N ALA A 2 -12.17 36.89 14.85
CA ALA A 2 -12.34 35.59 14.22
C ALA A 2 -13.74 35.50 13.60
N GLY A 3 -13.81 35.47 12.26
CA GLY A 3 -15.04 35.41 11.50
C GLY A 3 -15.20 34.09 10.75
N ASN A 4 -16.28 33.38 11.11
CA ASN A 4 -17.27 32.84 10.16
C ASN A 4 -16.98 31.56 9.33
N ASN A 5 -16.34 30.53 9.90
CA ASN A 5 -16.26 29.20 9.25
C ASN A 5 -17.53 28.34 9.42
N SER A 6 -18.42 28.68 10.36
CA SER A 6 -19.66 27.94 10.64
C SER A 6 -20.69 28.06 9.51
N THR A 7 -20.71 29.23 8.84
CA THR A 7 -21.70 29.55 7.79
C THR A 7 -21.40 28.83 6.47
N VAL A 8 -20.13 28.50 6.21
CA VAL A 8 -19.70 27.80 4.98
C VAL A 8 -20.04 26.31 5.02
N ILE A 9 -19.86 25.66 6.18
CA ILE A 9 -20.22 24.24 6.35
C ILE A 9 -21.75 24.06 6.27
N LEU A 10 -22.51 25.00 6.84
CA LEU A 10 -23.96 25.04 6.68
C LEU A 10 -24.37 25.24 5.22
N ALA A 11 -23.73 26.16 4.48
CA ALA A 11 -24.05 26.39 3.08
C ALA A 11 -23.78 25.17 2.18
N VAL A 12 -22.68 24.43 2.41
CA VAL A 12 -22.32 23.24 1.62
C VAL A 12 -23.30 22.08 1.86
N SER A 13 -23.65 21.81 3.13
CA SER A 13 -24.61 20.75 3.48
C SER A 13 -26.03 21.03 2.94
N TRP A 14 -26.45 22.30 2.96
CA TRP A 14 -27.73 22.71 2.36
C TRP A 14 -27.71 22.61 0.83
N THR A 15 -26.59 22.92 0.19
CA THR A 15 -26.47 22.86 -1.27
C THR A 15 -26.51 21.42 -1.78
N GLU A 16 -25.81 20.49 -1.12
CA GLU A 16 -25.86 19.06 -1.47
C GLU A 16 -27.26 18.45 -1.25
N THR A 17 -27.94 18.86 -0.18
CA THR A 17 -29.31 18.41 0.11
C THR A 17 -30.32 18.95 -0.91
N CYS A 18 -30.20 20.23 -1.28
CA CYS A 18 -31.05 20.85 -2.31
C CYS A 18 -30.79 20.27 -3.71
N ILE A 19 -29.54 19.94 -4.05
CA ILE A 19 -29.18 19.26 -5.31
C ILE A 19 -29.75 17.83 -5.32
N GLY A 20 -29.65 17.09 -4.22
CA GLY A 20 -30.24 15.76 -4.07
C GLY A 20 -31.77 15.77 -4.25
N LEU A 21 -32.46 16.73 -3.60
CA LEU A 21 -33.91 16.94 -3.75
C LEU A 21 -34.29 17.35 -5.18
N SER A 22 -33.49 18.18 -5.83
CA SER A 22 -33.75 18.66 -7.20
C SER A 22 -33.55 17.56 -8.25
N LEU A 23 -32.48 16.76 -8.15
CA LEU A 23 -32.22 15.64 -9.04
C LEU A 23 -33.25 14.52 -8.86
N PHE A 24 -33.70 14.28 -7.62
CA PHE A 24 -34.75 13.32 -7.32
C PHE A 24 -36.13 13.80 -7.81
N GLY A 25 -36.43 15.11 -7.64
CA GLY A 25 -37.63 15.76 -8.16
C GLY A 25 -37.70 15.83 -9.70
N LEU A 26 -36.58 16.07 -10.38
CA LEU A 26 -36.50 16.07 -11.84
C LEU A 26 -36.70 14.67 -12.44
N ARG A 27 -36.15 13.63 -11.78
CA ARG A 27 -36.39 12.23 -12.15
C ARG A 27 -37.86 11.82 -11.94
N PHE A 28 -38.53 12.42 -10.96
CA PHE A 28 -39.96 12.25 -10.66
C PHE A 28 -40.89 12.91 -11.69
N LEU A 29 -40.59 14.13 -12.14
CA LEU A 29 -41.35 14.81 -13.21
C LEU A 29 -41.29 14.04 -14.55
N SER A 30 -40.17 13.35 -14.81
CA SER A 30 -40.00 12.54 -16.03
C SER A 30 -40.88 11.26 -16.08
N ASN A 31 -41.47 10.82 -14.95
CA ASN A 31 -42.20 9.55 -14.83
C ASN A 31 -43.57 9.70 -14.14
N TRP A 32 -44.22 10.85 -14.30
CA TRP A 32 -45.47 11.25 -13.64
C TRP A 32 -46.68 10.30 -13.87
N LYS A 33 -46.68 9.49 -14.93
CA LYS A 33 -47.78 8.54 -15.20
C LYS A 33 -47.83 7.34 -14.23
N PHE A 34 -46.74 7.01 -13.53
CA PHE A 34 -46.68 5.84 -12.64
C PHE A 34 -47.21 6.11 -11.21
N VAL A 35 -47.32 7.38 -10.80
CA VAL A 35 -47.48 7.78 -9.40
C VAL A 35 -48.94 8.04 -8.98
N GLY A 36 -49.89 8.10 -9.92
CA GLY A 36 -51.30 8.39 -9.63
C GLY A 36 -52.00 7.44 -8.63
N ARG A 37 -51.39 6.28 -8.32
CA ARG A 37 -52.00 5.22 -7.48
C ARG A 37 -51.54 5.16 -6.02
N PHE A 38 -50.51 5.90 -5.59
CA PHE A 38 -49.90 5.76 -4.25
C PHE A 38 -49.76 7.10 -3.51
N ARG A 39 -50.85 7.89 -3.45
CA ARG A 39 -50.81 9.29 -2.98
C ARG A 39 -50.58 9.48 -1.47
N TRP A 40 -50.91 8.50 -0.62
CA TRP A 40 -50.79 8.66 0.84
C TRP A 40 -49.62 7.88 1.46
N ASP A 41 -49.33 6.69 0.96
CA ASP A 41 -48.25 5.84 1.50
C ASP A 41 -46.87 6.46 1.28
N PHE A 42 -46.66 7.18 0.17
CA PHE A 42 -45.42 7.92 -0.10
C PHE A 42 -45.30 9.17 0.78
N VAL A 43 -46.40 9.84 1.11
CA VAL A 43 -46.39 11.00 2.02
C VAL A 43 -45.98 10.57 3.42
N VAL A 44 -46.52 9.44 3.90
CA VAL A 44 -46.15 8.88 5.21
C VAL A 44 -44.71 8.38 5.23
N ALA A 45 -44.24 7.70 4.18
CA ALA A 45 -42.85 7.26 4.09
C ALA A 45 -41.85 8.44 3.98
N SER A 46 -42.21 9.48 3.21
CA SER A 46 -41.38 10.68 3.06
C SER A 46 -41.35 11.51 4.34
N LEU A 47 -42.49 11.66 5.04
CA LEU A 47 -42.52 12.30 6.35
C LEU A 47 -41.69 11.51 7.37
N THR A 48 -41.73 10.18 7.32
CA THR A 48 -40.95 9.32 8.23
C THR A 48 -39.45 9.52 8.03
N VAL A 49 -38.99 9.49 6.77
CA VAL A 49 -37.57 9.71 6.42
C VAL A 49 -37.16 11.15 6.75
N ALA A 50 -38.01 12.14 6.48
CA ALA A 50 -37.74 13.53 6.84
C ALA A 50 -37.64 13.72 8.35
N THR A 51 -38.47 13.04 9.14
CA THR A 51 -38.45 13.13 10.61
C THR A 51 -37.20 12.45 11.18
N GLU A 52 -36.78 11.31 10.60
CA GLU A 52 -35.58 10.58 11.01
C GLU A 52 -34.28 11.32 10.65
N ILE A 53 -34.24 11.98 9.48
CA ILE A 53 -33.12 12.87 9.10
C ILE A 53 -33.09 14.12 9.99
N THR A 54 -34.24 14.72 10.29
CA THR A 54 -34.32 15.89 11.18
C THR A 54 -33.83 15.53 12.59
N ALA A 55 -34.19 14.35 13.08
CA ALA A 55 -33.71 13.82 14.36
C ALA A 55 -32.19 13.58 14.35
N GLN A 56 -31.62 13.04 13.27
CA GLN A 56 -30.16 12.86 13.14
C GLN A 56 -29.40 14.18 13.03
N VAL A 57 -29.94 15.16 12.30
CA VAL A 57 -29.37 16.51 12.19
C VAL A 57 -29.38 17.19 13.56
N PHE A 58 -30.48 17.09 14.32
CA PHE A 58 -30.54 17.63 15.68
C PHE A 58 -29.58 16.92 16.63
N LEU A 59 -29.45 15.59 16.56
CA LEU A 59 -28.48 14.82 17.34
C LEU A 59 -27.05 15.27 17.05
N GLN A 60 -26.72 15.48 15.77
CA GLN A 60 -25.42 15.96 15.33
C GLN A 60 -25.16 17.41 15.76
N PHE A 61 -26.20 18.26 15.76
CA PHE A 61 -26.15 19.60 16.34
C PHE A 61 -25.94 19.55 17.86
N SER A 62 -26.58 18.64 18.60
CA SER A 62 -26.37 18.49 20.04
C SER A 62 -24.96 17.99 20.37
N VAL A 63 -24.41 17.10 19.55
CA VAL A 63 -23.02 16.61 19.68
C VAL A 63 -22.00 17.70 19.31
N ASN A 64 -22.23 18.44 18.23
CA ASN A 64 -21.31 19.48 17.76
C ASN A 64 -21.41 20.80 18.55
N ALA A 65 -22.60 21.20 18.99
CA ALA A 65 -22.80 22.36 19.86
C ALA A 65 -22.46 22.06 21.33
N GLY A 66 -22.38 20.79 21.72
CA GLY A 66 -22.23 20.37 23.12
C GLY A 66 -20.83 19.92 23.56
N MET A 67 -19.93 19.48 22.69
CA MET A 67 -18.80 18.65 23.18
C MET A 67 -17.47 18.73 22.40
N GLY A 68 -17.35 19.60 21.40
CA GLY A 68 -16.14 19.65 20.57
C GLY A 68 -15.03 20.58 21.07
N ARG A 69 -15.38 21.69 21.71
CA ARG A 69 -14.49 22.74 22.25
C ARG A 69 -15.39 23.71 23.05
N HIS A 70 -14.99 24.11 24.25
CA HIS A 70 -15.70 25.03 25.18
C HIS A 70 -16.73 24.44 26.17
N LEU A 71 -16.57 23.20 26.65
CA LEU A 71 -17.29 22.79 27.86
C LEU A 71 -16.74 23.50 29.10
N ASP A 72 -15.44 23.79 29.16
CA ASP A 72 -14.76 24.39 30.32
C ASP A 72 -15.17 25.85 30.61
N GLU A 73 -15.78 26.54 29.63
CA GLU A 73 -16.19 27.95 29.73
C GLU A 73 -17.65 28.13 30.19
N LEU A 74 -18.44 27.05 30.23
CA LEU A 74 -19.83 27.07 30.70
C LEU A 74 -19.90 26.91 32.22
N SER A 75 -20.81 27.63 32.87
CA SER A 75 -21.08 27.43 34.30
C SER A 75 -21.73 26.06 34.54
N ASP A 76 -21.58 25.51 35.75
CA ASP A 76 -22.09 24.17 36.07
C ASP A 76 -23.62 24.06 35.86
N SER A 77 -24.38 25.12 36.12
CA SER A 77 -25.82 25.16 35.85
C SER A 77 -26.16 25.12 34.36
N GLN A 78 -25.33 25.71 33.51
CA GLN A 78 -25.51 25.66 32.04
C GLN A 78 -25.16 24.28 31.49
N ARG A 79 -24.14 23.60 32.04
CA ARG A 79 -23.77 22.24 31.64
C ARG A 79 -24.87 21.23 31.98
N VAL A 80 -25.44 21.32 33.19
CA VAL A 80 -26.57 20.47 33.61
C VAL A 80 -27.78 20.70 32.73
N THR A 81 -28.10 21.96 32.42
CA THR A 81 -29.23 22.30 31.53
C THR A 81 -29.02 21.78 30.10
N ALA A 82 -27.81 21.90 29.54
CA ALA A 82 -27.48 21.38 28.22
C ALA A 82 -27.57 19.86 28.15
N LEU A 83 -27.13 19.15 29.20
CA LEU A 83 -27.27 17.70 29.32
C LEU A 83 -28.74 17.27 29.38
N HIS A 84 -29.58 17.98 30.13
CA HIS A 84 -31.02 17.71 30.20
C HIS A 84 -31.70 17.84 28.82
N TRP A 85 -31.42 18.91 28.08
CA TRP A 85 -32.03 19.11 26.76
C TRP A 85 -31.53 18.13 25.72
N SER A 86 -30.22 17.81 25.72
CA SER A 86 -29.65 16.79 24.83
C SER A 86 -30.37 15.45 24.99
N TRP A 87 -30.72 15.07 26.23
CA TRP A 87 -31.45 13.84 26.50
C TRP A 87 -32.92 13.87 26.04
N VAL A 88 -33.62 14.99 26.24
CA VAL A 88 -34.99 15.18 25.71
C VAL A 88 -35.02 15.02 24.19
N PHE A 89 -34.04 15.59 23.48
CA PHE A 89 -33.95 15.46 22.02
C PHE A 89 -33.62 14.03 21.57
N GLN A 90 -32.79 13.30 22.32
CA GLN A 90 -32.53 11.88 22.06
C GLN A 90 -33.79 11.01 22.21
N LEU A 91 -34.60 11.26 23.24
CA LEU A 91 -35.86 10.54 23.42
C LEU A 91 -36.86 10.82 22.30
N LEU A 92 -36.96 12.07 21.85
CA LEU A 92 -37.82 12.46 20.73
C LEU A 92 -37.37 11.80 19.41
N ALA A 93 -36.06 11.74 19.16
CA ALA A 93 -35.48 11.04 18.00
C ALA A 93 -35.82 9.54 18.01
N ILE A 94 -35.72 8.90 19.17
CA ILE A 94 -36.06 7.48 19.35
C ILE A 94 -37.57 7.26 19.11
N ALA A 95 -38.42 8.10 19.70
CA ALA A 95 -39.87 8.01 19.53
C ALA A 95 -40.28 8.17 18.06
N ALA A 96 -39.66 9.10 17.33
CA ALA A 96 -39.89 9.29 15.90
C ALA A 96 -39.50 8.06 15.06
N SER A 97 -38.33 7.45 15.33
CA SER A 97 -37.89 6.22 14.64
C SER A 97 -38.84 5.04 14.92
N MET A 98 -39.36 4.92 16.16
CA MET A 98 -40.34 3.88 16.49
C MET A 98 -41.67 4.04 15.76
N LEU A 99 -42.17 5.28 15.65
CA LEU A 99 -43.39 5.58 14.89
C LEU A 99 -43.23 5.25 13.39
N GLY A 100 -42.08 5.57 12.81
CA GLY A 100 -41.75 5.23 11.43
C GLY A 100 -41.78 3.72 11.17
N LYS A 101 -41.21 2.94 12.10
CA LYS A 101 -41.18 1.48 12.01
C LYS A 101 -42.57 0.85 12.20
N LEU A 102 -43.43 1.44 13.04
CA LEU A 102 -44.82 1.03 13.19
C LEU A 102 -45.62 1.26 11.89
N ALA A 103 -45.39 2.38 11.21
CA ALA A 103 -46.02 2.69 9.93
C ALA A 103 -45.63 1.67 8.84
N ILE A 104 -44.35 1.28 8.78
CA ILE A 104 -43.85 0.24 7.86
C ILE A 104 -44.46 -1.13 8.17
N LEU A 105 -44.56 -1.51 9.45
CA LEU A 105 -45.21 -2.76 9.86
C LEU A 105 -46.68 -2.78 9.44
N THR A 106 -47.39 -1.66 9.60
CA THR A 106 -48.79 -1.50 9.18
C THR A 106 -48.92 -1.64 7.66
N PHE A 107 -48.01 -1.04 6.89
CA PHE A 107 -47.95 -1.18 5.44
C PHE A 107 -47.71 -2.64 4.98
N LEU A 108 -46.78 -3.35 5.64
CA LEU A 108 -46.52 -4.77 5.35
C LEU A 108 -47.72 -5.66 5.70
N PHE A 109 -48.47 -5.35 6.77
CA PHE A 109 -49.72 -6.03 7.10
C PHE A 109 -50.84 -5.74 6.09
N GLN A 110 -50.91 -4.54 5.51
CA GLN A 110 -51.88 -4.22 4.45
C GLN A 110 -51.56 -4.95 3.13
N ILE A 111 -50.28 -5.14 2.79
CA ILE A 111 -49.86 -5.90 1.59
C ILE A 111 -50.06 -7.42 1.76
N ARG A 112 -50.13 -7.91 3.01
CA ARG A 112 -50.39 -9.33 3.34
C ARG A 112 -51.69 -9.86 2.70
N GLY A 113 -52.68 -9.00 2.46
CA GLY A 113 -53.93 -9.38 1.80
C GLY A 113 -53.81 -9.77 0.32
N ARG A 114 -52.64 -9.62 -0.33
CA ARG A 114 -52.46 -9.93 -1.76
C ARG A 114 -51.38 -10.97 -2.08
N HIS A 115 -50.69 -11.52 -1.09
CA HIS A 115 -49.65 -12.55 -1.29
C HIS A 115 -50.07 -13.91 -0.71
N GLU A 116 -50.95 -14.62 -1.42
CA GLU A 116 -51.46 -15.93 -0.99
C GLU A 116 -50.38 -17.04 -0.95
N LYS A 117 -49.27 -16.89 -1.68
CA LYS A 117 -48.35 -18.02 -1.91
C LYS A 117 -47.23 -18.21 -0.87
N LYS A 118 -46.92 -17.25 0.01
CA LYS A 118 -45.84 -17.38 1.03
C LYS A 118 -46.09 -16.58 2.32
N PRO A 119 -47.15 -16.87 3.09
CA PRO A 119 -47.47 -16.14 4.33
C PRO A 119 -46.40 -16.29 5.42
N TRP A 120 -45.64 -17.39 5.43
CA TRP A 120 -44.59 -17.66 6.42
C TRP A 120 -43.42 -16.67 6.36
N PHE A 121 -43.10 -16.14 5.16
CA PHE A 121 -41.99 -15.19 5.00
C PHE A 121 -42.29 -13.84 5.67
N LEU A 122 -43.53 -13.35 5.55
CA LEU A 122 -43.97 -12.13 6.21
C LEU A 122 -44.04 -12.29 7.74
N ILE A 123 -44.35 -13.50 8.23
CA ILE A 123 -44.32 -13.81 9.66
C ILE A 123 -42.88 -13.80 10.18
N ILE A 124 -41.93 -14.43 9.49
CA ILE A 124 -40.51 -14.41 9.87
C ILE A 124 -39.98 -12.97 9.87
N LEU A 125 -40.32 -12.19 8.84
CA LEU A 125 -39.90 -10.79 8.75
C LEU A 125 -40.51 -9.96 9.90
N GLY A 126 -41.80 -10.15 10.20
CA GLY A 126 -42.47 -9.48 11.33
C GLY A 126 -41.87 -9.85 12.69
N VAL A 127 -41.55 -11.13 12.90
CA VAL A 127 -40.89 -11.60 14.14
C VAL A 127 -39.49 -11.02 14.25
N LEU A 128 -38.70 -11.02 13.18
CA LEU A 128 -37.35 -10.46 13.17
C LEU A 128 -37.37 -8.95 13.49
N ILE A 129 -38.32 -8.21 12.91
CA ILE A 129 -38.55 -6.79 13.21
C ILE A 129 -38.93 -6.60 14.69
N GLY A 130 -39.85 -7.42 15.21
CA GLY A 130 -40.24 -7.38 16.62
C GLY A 130 -39.05 -7.63 17.56
N THR A 131 -38.24 -8.64 17.28
CA THR A 131 -37.08 -9.01 18.11
C THR A 131 -36.01 -7.92 18.12
N ILE A 132 -35.70 -7.33 16.97
CA ILE A 132 -34.73 -6.21 16.89
C ILE A 132 -35.24 -5.01 17.68
N ASN A 133 -36.54 -4.67 17.57
CA ASN A 133 -37.11 -3.55 18.33
C ASN A 133 -37.12 -3.82 19.85
N ILE A 134 -37.40 -5.04 20.29
CA ILE A 134 -37.31 -5.41 21.71
C ILE A 134 -35.86 -5.32 22.23
N ALA A 135 -34.87 -5.72 21.42
CA ALA A 135 -33.45 -5.61 21.79
C ALA A 135 -32.99 -4.15 21.90
N VAL A 136 -33.43 -3.28 20.98
CA VAL A 136 -33.17 -1.84 21.04
C VAL A 136 -33.85 -1.22 22.25
N LEU A 137 -35.12 -1.54 22.52
CA LEU A 137 -35.85 -1.07 23.69
C LEU A 137 -35.22 -1.55 25.01
N GLY A 138 -34.73 -2.80 25.05
CA GLY A 138 -34.02 -3.37 26.19
C GLY A 138 -32.69 -2.67 26.46
N THR A 139 -31.97 -2.30 25.41
CA THR A 139 -30.74 -1.49 25.53
C THR A 139 -31.05 -0.09 26.08
N ILE A 140 -32.13 0.54 25.59
CA ILE A 140 -32.58 1.85 26.05
C ILE A 140 -33.00 1.81 27.53
N LEU A 141 -33.84 0.85 27.92
CA LEU A 141 -34.30 0.69 29.31
C LEU A 141 -33.16 0.29 30.26
N GLY A 142 -32.17 -0.46 29.76
CA GLY A 142 -30.94 -0.78 30.50
C GLY A 142 -30.08 0.46 30.79
N GLN A 143 -30.08 1.44 29.88
CA GLN A 143 -29.41 2.73 30.07
C GLN A 143 -30.19 3.68 30.99
N CYS A 144 -31.48 3.45 31.24
CA CYS A 144 -32.24 4.24 32.22
C CYS A 144 -31.96 3.87 33.69
N LYS A 145 -31.45 2.66 33.98
CA LYS A 145 -31.19 2.20 35.38
C LYS A 145 -30.07 2.96 36.11
N PRO A 146 -28.94 3.32 35.49
CA PRO A 146 -27.93 4.18 36.12
C PRO A 146 -28.43 5.60 36.41
N MET A 147 -29.53 6.06 35.79
CA MET A 147 -29.95 7.46 35.81
C MET A 147 -30.79 7.87 37.03
N HIS A 148 -31.39 6.94 37.78
CA HIS A 148 -31.99 7.31 39.07
C HIS A 148 -30.94 7.95 40.00
N LYS A 149 -29.67 7.56 39.84
CA LYS A 149 -28.58 8.19 40.58
C LYS A 149 -28.33 9.63 40.13
N LEU A 150 -28.48 9.97 38.85
CA LEU A 150 -28.25 11.35 38.36
C LEU A 150 -29.30 12.38 38.81
N TRP A 151 -30.49 11.92 39.26
CA TRP A 151 -31.62 12.76 39.67
C TRP A 151 -31.92 12.72 41.17
N ASP A 152 -31.18 11.93 41.95
CA ASP A 152 -31.33 11.80 43.39
C ASP A 152 -30.13 12.45 44.09
N ASP A 153 -30.32 13.68 44.56
CA ASP A 153 -29.29 14.49 45.23
C ASP A 153 -28.79 13.86 46.55
N SER A 154 -29.39 12.76 47.01
CA SER A 154 -29.02 12.09 48.26
C SER A 154 -27.99 10.95 48.10
N VAL A 155 -27.58 10.60 46.88
CA VAL A 155 -26.67 9.48 46.60
C VAL A 155 -25.25 9.96 46.27
N GLU A 156 -24.22 9.50 46.99
CA GLU A 156 -22.82 9.89 46.72
C GLU A 156 -22.35 9.50 45.30
N GLY A 157 -21.87 10.50 44.55
CA GLY A 157 -21.39 10.36 43.17
C GLY A 157 -22.14 11.19 42.12
N THR A 158 -23.05 12.07 42.54
CA THR A 158 -23.82 12.97 41.68
C THR A 158 -23.17 14.35 41.53
N CYS A 159 -23.55 15.08 40.48
CA CYS A 159 -23.00 16.38 40.10
C CYS A 159 -23.47 17.50 41.05
N ASP A 160 -22.90 17.54 42.25
CA ASP A 160 -22.95 18.69 43.17
C ASP A 160 -22.04 19.81 42.62
N PRO A 161 -22.48 21.11 42.54
CA PRO A 161 -21.71 22.23 41.97
C PRO A 161 -20.42 22.62 42.73
N GLY A 162 -19.90 21.75 43.59
CA GLY A 162 -18.72 22.00 44.44
C GLY A 162 -17.65 20.91 44.46
N ARG A 163 -17.79 19.78 43.73
CA ARG A 163 -16.77 18.70 43.72
C ARG A 163 -16.17 18.47 42.32
N LYS A 164 -14.83 18.33 42.25
CA LYS A 164 -14.11 18.05 41.00
C LYS A 164 -14.62 16.75 40.35
N MET A 165 -14.99 16.88 39.07
CA MET A 165 -15.53 15.82 38.22
C MET A 165 -14.61 14.59 38.22
N ASN A 166 -15.05 13.49 38.82
CA ASN A 166 -14.26 12.27 38.87
C ASN A 166 -14.38 11.52 37.52
N GLN A 167 -13.24 11.02 37.03
CA GLN A 167 -13.07 10.39 35.74
C GLN A 167 -13.91 9.10 35.64
N ASN A 168 -15.08 9.17 35.02
CA ASN A 168 -15.76 8.00 34.49
C ASN A 168 -16.21 8.30 33.05
N TYR A 169 -15.26 8.14 32.13
CA TYR A 169 -15.41 8.12 30.67
C TYR A 169 -16.26 6.95 30.15
N SER A 170 -17.01 6.25 31.01
CA SER A 170 -17.83 5.08 30.65
C SER A 170 -19.19 5.46 30.06
N PHE A 171 -19.70 6.66 30.32
CA PHE A 171 -21.00 7.10 29.78
C PHE A 171 -20.93 7.47 28.30
N PHE A 172 -19.81 8.04 27.83
CA PHE A 172 -19.62 8.41 26.42
C PHE A 172 -19.23 7.25 25.50
N GLN A 173 -18.53 6.23 26.02
CA GLN A 173 -18.23 5.02 25.24
C GLN A 173 -19.49 4.19 24.92
N ALA A 174 -20.52 4.24 25.77
CA ALA A 174 -21.81 3.61 25.49
C ALA A 174 -22.61 4.32 24.37
N ASN A 175 -22.38 5.62 24.14
CA ASN A 175 -23.05 6.44 23.12
C ASN A 175 -22.46 6.24 21.70
N ALA A 176 -21.18 5.94 21.59
CA ALA A 176 -20.54 5.61 20.31
C ALA A 176 -20.96 4.23 19.76
N GLN A 177 -21.24 3.27 20.65
CA GLN A 177 -21.70 1.93 20.24
C GLN A 177 -23.18 1.92 19.82
N SER A 178 -24.03 2.74 20.44
CA SER A 178 -25.46 2.84 20.13
C SER A 178 -25.73 3.56 18.81
N SER A 179 -24.95 4.61 18.50
CA SER A 179 -24.96 5.27 17.17
C SER A 179 -24.48 4.32 16.06
N LEU A 180 -23.46 3.48 16.31
CA LEU A 180 -23.01 2.44 15.37
C LEU A 180 -24.08 1.37 15.12
N LEU A 181 -24.82 0.96 16.16
CA LEU A 181 -25.89 -0.04 16.06
C LEU A 181 -27.10 0.49 15.26
N ILE A 182 -27.45 1.76 15.45
CA ILE A 182 -28.48 2.43 14.63
C ILE A 182 -28.02 2.52 13.18
N TRP A 183 -26.77 2.91 12.94
CA TRP A 183 -26.19 3.05 11.60
C TRP A 183 -26.09 1.71 10.84
N ALA A 184 -25.60 0.66 11.50
CA ALA A 184 -25.52 -0.69 10.94
C ALA A 184 -26.91 -1.29 10.64
N SER A 185 -27.92 -0.95 11.44
CA SER A 185 -29.30 -1.36 11.17
C SER A 185 -29.81 -0.72 9.87
N THR A 186 -29.54 0.57 9.64
CA THR A 186 -30.00 1.34 8.47
C THR A 186 -29.35 0.89 7.17
N GLU A 187 -28.05 0.57 7.17
CA GLU A 187 -27.38 0.03 5.97
C GLU A 187 -27.90 -1.36 5.60
N ALA A 188 -28.15 -2.23 6.58
CA ALA A 188 -28.75 -3.53 6.35
C ALA A 188 -30.15 -3.40 5.71
N TRP A 189 -30.91 -2.36 6.05
CA TRP A 189 -32.22 -2.07 5.44
C TRP A 189 -32.13 -1.64 3.97
N ILE A 190 -31.17 -0.78 3.61
CA ILE A 190 -30.95 -0.35 2.22
C ILE A 190 -30.57 -1.54 1.34
N VAL A 191 -29.70 -2.43 1.85
CA VAL A 191 -29.27 -3.64 1.14
C VAL A 191 -30.44 -4.62 0.94
N ILE A 192 -31.33 -4.76 1.93
CA ILE A 192 -32.52 -5.63 1.82
C ILE A 192 -33.54 -5.06 0.82
N ILE A 193 -33.80 -3.74 0.84
CA ILE A 193 -34.75 -3.10 -0.08
C ILE A 193 -34.22 -3.14 -1.53
N VAL A 194 -32.93 -2.86 -1.74
CA VAL A 194 -32.30 -2.88 -3.06
C VAL A 194 -32.12 -4.31 -3.59
N GLY A 195 -31.82 -5.27 -2.72
CA GLY A 195 -31.69 -6.69 -3.06
C GLY A 195 -33.01 -7.39 -3.42
N CYS A 196 -34.15 -6.82 -3.04
CA CYS A 196 -35.48 -7.36 -3.34
C CYS A 196 -36.11 -6.82 -4.64
N VAL A 197 -35.42 -5.97 -5.40
CA VAL A 197 -35.90 -5.46 -6.70
C VAL A 197 -35.56 -6.51 -7.81
N PRO A 198 -36.56 -7.11 -8.48
CA PRO A 198 -36.38 -8.28 -9.35
C PRO A 198 -35.32 -8.22 -10.48
N PRO A 199 -34.95 -7.08 -11.10
CA PRO A 199 -34.04 -7.09 -12.25
C PRO A 199 -32.58 -7.38 -11.92
N ILE A 200 -32.14 -7.25 -10.65
CA ILE A 200 -30.70 -7.21 -10.31
C ILE A 200 -30.17 -8.58 -9.84
N ARG A 201 -31.05 -9.45 -9.33
CA ARG A 201 -30.67 -10.75 -8.75
C ARG A 201 -29.91 -11.70 -9.71
N PRO A 202 -30.29 -11.86 -11.00
CA PRO A 202 -29.59 -12.77 -11.90
C PRO A 202 -28.18 -12.30 -12.27
N LEU A 203 -27.94 -10.98 -12.21
CA LEU A 203 -26.64 -10.37 -12.53
C LEU A 203 -25.63 -10.63 -11.42
N MET A 204 -26.08 -10.54 -10.17
CA MET A 204 -25.23 -10.74 -8.99
C MET A 204 -24.85 -12.22 -8.79
N GLU A 205 -25.76 -13.15 -9.11
CA GLU A 205 -25.46 -14.60 -9.09
C GLU A 205 -24.39 -14.99 -10.12
N LYS A 206 -24.40 -14.37 -11.32
CA LYS A 206 -23.36 -14.57 -12.34
C LYS A 206 -21.99 -14.00 -11.94
N VAL A 207 -21.97 -12.89 -11.20
CA VAL A 207 -20.73 -12.28 -10.68
C VAL A 207 -20.13 -13.14 -9.57
N MET A 208 -20.95 -13.61 -8.62
CA MET A 208 -20.51 -14.47 -7.52
C MET A 208 -19.97 -15.83 -8.00
N GLN A 209 -20.57 -16.41 -9.04
CA GLN A 209 -20.08 -17.66 -9.65
C GLN A 209 -18.75 -17.47 -10.42
N ARG A 210 -18.56 -16.33 -11.10
CA ARG A 210 -17.29 -16.01 -11.78
C ARG A 210 -16.15 -15.72 -10.81
N LEU A 211 -16.46 -15.29 -9.59
CA LEU A 211 -15.49 -15.00 -8.53
C LEU A 211 -15.21 -16.21 -7.62
N GLY A 212 -15.77 -17.40 -7.91
CA GLY A 212 -15.42 -18.65 -7.22
C GLY A 212 -15.96 -18.78 -5.78
N PHE A 213 -16.84 -17.89 -5.33
CA PHE A 213 -17.43 -17.98 -3.99
C PHE A 213 -18.59 -18.99 -3.99
N THR A 214 -18.30 -20.26 -3.73
CA THR A 214 -19.32 -21.25 -3.29
C THR A 214 -19.22 -21.48 -1.79
N SER A 215 -20.29 -21.16 -1.06
CA SER A 215 -20.41 -21.40 0.38
C SER A 215 -20.40 -22.90 0.70
N LYS A 216 -19.37 -23.37 1.41
CA LYS A 216 -19.42 -24.59 2.22
C LYS A 216 -19.41 -24.20 3.70
N LYS A 217 -20.47 -24.54 4.42
CA LYS A 217 -20.53 -24.49 5.89
C LYS A 217 -19.80 -25.69 6.49
N THR A 218 -18.88 -25.47 7.41
CA THR A 218 -18.45 -26.47 8.40
C THR A 218 -18.19 -25.79 9.74
N SER A 219 -18.92 -26.21 10.77
CA SER A 219 -18.68 -25.89 12.18
C SER A 219 -18.03 -27.10 12.84
N THR A 220 -16.86 -26.94 13.46
CA THR A 220 -16.21 -27.95 14.29
C THR A 220 -16.59 -27.78 15.77
N PRO A 221 -17.07 -28.83 16.47
CA PRO A 221 -17.26 -28.80 17.91
C PRO A 221 -15.94 -29.00 18.66
N TYR A 222 -15.81 -28.42 19.85
CA TYR A 222 -14.70 -28.70 20.76
C TYR A 222 -15.23 -28.98 22.18
N GLU A 223 -14.45 -29.76 22.92
CA GLU A 223 -14.76 -30.25 24.26
C GLU A 223 -14.02 -29.39 25.30
N TYR A 224 -14.70 -29.00 26.37
CA TYR A 224 -14.07 -28.32 27.51
C TYR A 224 -14.61 -28.88 28.83
N ARG A 225 -13.84 -28.73 29.91
CA ARG A 225 -14.30 -29.09 31.26
C ARG A 225 -14.87 -27.87 31.96
N ASN A 226 -16.07 -27.99 32.51
CA ASN A 226 -16.67 -26.92 33.29
C ASN A 226 -16.06 -26.85 34.71
N SER A 227 -16.44 -25.84 35.48
CA SER A 227 -15.96 -25.58 36.85
C SER A 227 -16.25 -26.69 37.87
N SER A 228 -16.97 -27.75 37.49
CA SER A 228 -17.21 -28.97 38.29
C SER A 228 -16.42 -30.20 37.81
N GLY A 229 -15.51 -30.03 36.83
CA GLY A 229 -14.57 -31.07 36.39
C GLY A 229 -15.14 -32.13 35.43
N ARG A 230 -16.41 -32.03 35.00
CA ARG A 230 -17.01 -32.90 33.97
C ARG A 230 -16.83 -32.33 32.56
N ALA A 231 -16.60 -33.21 31.59
CA ALA A 231 -16.46 -32.84 30.20
C ALA A 231 -17.81 -32.47 29.56
N ALA A 232 -17.83 -31.39 28.79
CA ALA A 232 -18.99 -30.88 28.07
C ALA A 232 -18.60 -30.40 26.67
N TYR A 233 -19.55 -30.45 25.73
CA TYR A 233 -19.35 -30.08 24.32
C TYR A 233 -20.03 -28.75 24.01
N GLY A 234 -19.30 -27.82 23.38
CA GLY A 234 -19.79 -26.49 23.03
C GLY A 234 -19.63 -26.14 21.55
N THR A 235 -20.50 -25.26 21.05
CA THR A 235 -20.31 -24.54 19.79
C THR A 235 -20.25 -23.03 20.09
N ASN A 236 -19.58 -22.27 19.23
CA ASN A 236 -19.08 -20.91 19.49
C ASN A 236 -20.15 -19.79 19.62
N LYS A 237 -21.31 -20.07 20.22
CA LYS A 237 -22.45 -19.16 20.33
C LYS A 237 -23.05 -18.97 21.73
N SER A 238 -22.41 -19.47 22.79
CA SER A 238 -22.93 -19.26 24.15
C SER A 238 -21.83 -19.24 25.21
N ASN A 239 -21.36 -18.04 25.58
CA ASN A 239 -21.30 -17.55 26.98
C ASN A 239 -20.45 -16.28 27.09
N LEU A 240 -21.13 -15.18 27.44
CA LEU A 240 -20.60 -13.88 27.85
C LEU A 240 -20.73 -13.80 29.37
N VAL A 241 -19.69 -14.08 30.16
CA VAL A 241 -19.60 -13.60 31.56
C VAL A 241 -18.14 -13.38 31.98
N SER A 242 -17.93 -12.21 32.57
CA SER A 242 -16.76 -11.61 33.22
C SER A 242 -15.85 -12.53 34.03
N HIS A 243 -14.53 -12.28 33.98
CA HIS A 243 -13.67 -12.25 35.17
C HIS A 243 -12.52 -11.24 35.00
N SER A 244 -12.71 -10.08 35.61
CA SER A 244 -11.67 -9.17 36.09
C SER A 244 -11.05 -9.77 37.35
N HIS A 245 -9.76 -10.10 37.35
CA HIS A 245 -8.83 -10.06 38.50
C HIS A 245 -7.50 -10.67 38.08
N PHE A 246 -6.52 -9.81 37.77
CA PHE A 246 -5.11 -10.18 37.81
C PHE A 246 -4.39 -9.13 38.66
N GLN A 247 -3.98 -9.52 39.86
CA GLN A 247 -3.04 -8.77 40.67
C GLN A 247 -1.69 -9.47 40.56
N SER A 248 -0.69 -8.71 40.09
CA SER A 248 0.71 -9.02 40.33
C SER A 248 1.05 -8.74 41.79
N ASN A 249 1.92 -9.55 42.40
CA ASN A 249 2.88 -9.08 43.39
C ASN A 249 3.91 -10.19 43.64
N ALA A 250 5.18 -9.86 43.42
CA ALA A 250 6.28 -10.05 44.37
C ALA A 250 7.62 -10.13 43.62
N TYR A 251 8.25 -8.97 43.41
CA TYR A 251 9.71 -8.89 43.35
C TYR A 251 10.26 -9.12 44.77
N GLY A 252 11.32 -9.92 44.88
CA GLY A 252 12.09 -10.04 46.10
C GLY A 252 13.36 -10.86 45.90
N GLY A 253 14.52 -10.19 45.84
CA GLY A 253 15.80 -10.79 46.25
C GLY A 253 16.82 -11.08 45.13
N ARG A 254 17.98 -10.43 45.26
CA ARG A 254 19.18 -10.49 44.40
C ARG A 254 19.83 -11.88 44.35
N LYS A 255 20.28 -12.30 43.16
CA LYS A 255 21.55 -13.00 42.91
C LYS A 255 21.99 -12.75 41.46
N SER A 256 23.21 -12.25 41.29
CA SER A 256 23.96 -12.30 40.03
C SER A 256 24.87 -13.54 40.07
N PHE A 257 24.94 -14.31 38.98
CA PHE A 257 26.18 -14.72 38.30
C PHE A 257 25.81 -15.65 37.12
N ASP A 258 26.61 -15.52 36.06
CA ASP A 258 26.54 -16.18 34.76
C ASP A 258 26.56 -17.73 34.80
N ASP A 259 26.17 -18.30 33.65
CA ASP A 259 26.35 -19.70 33.19
C ASP A 259 25.51 -20.82 33.86
N ASP A 260 24.30 -21.08 33.33
CA ASP A 260 23.83 -22.44 32.90
C ASP A 260 22.41 -22.36 32.27
N PRO A 261 22.06 -23.13 31.21
CA PRO A 261 20.71 -23.18 30.70
C PRO A 261 19.85 -24.03 31.64
N GLY A 262 19.08 -23.36 32.49
CA GLY A 262 18.10 -24.01 33.37
C GLY A 262 17.02 -24.74 32.58
N TRP A 263 17.20 -26.05 32.39
CA TRP A 263 16.14 -26.97 32.01
C TRP A 263 15.12 -27.07 33.14
N MET A 264 13.84 -26.84 32.83
CA MET A 264 12.75 -27.09 33.77
C MET A 264 12.19 -28.49 33.50
N GLU A 265 12.65 -29.46 34.28
CA GLU A 265 12.12 -30.82 34.29
C GLU A 265 10.88 -30.85 35.21
N LEU A 266 9.68 -30.93 34.62
CA LEU A 266 8.45 -31.14 35.37
C LEU A 266 8.27 -32.65 35.57
N THR A 267 8.74 -33.18 36.69
CA THR A 267 8.42 -34.55 37.11
C THR A 267 7.02 -34.58 37.73
N THR A 268 6.14 -35.43 37.20
CA THR A 268 4.83 -35.70 37.79
C THR A 268 4.99 -36.69 38.94
N SER A 269 4.70 -36.28 40.16
CA SER A 269 4.55 -37.18 41.31
C SER A 269 3.26 -38.00 41.17
N GLY A 270 3.39 -39.24 40.71
CA GLY A 270 2.31 -40.25 40.74
C GLY A 270 2.44 -41.13 41.97
N GLY A 271 1.45 -41.08 42.87
CA GLY A 271 1.34 -41.95 44.03
C GLY A 271 0.95 -43.39 43.67
N THR A 272 1.67 -44.31 44.32
CA THR A 272 1.36 -45.68 44.78
C THR A 272 0.82 -46.77 43.84
N ASN A 273 1.50 -47.92 43.99
CA ASN A 273 1.11 -49.33 43.82
C ASN A 273 1.34 -50.02 42.46
N GLY A 274 2.33 -50.93 42.49
CA GLY A 274 2.05 -52.35 42.21
C GLY A 274 2.31 -52.87 40.80
N SER A 275 3.32 -53.75 40.71
CA SER A 275 3.50 -54.86 39.76
C SER A 275 3.63 -54.58 38.25
N LYS A 276 4.88 -54.76 37.79
CA LYS A 276 5.36 -55.41 36.55
C LYS A 276 4.32 -55.74 35.46
N GLU A 277 4.51 -55.23 34.24
CA GLU A 277 5.01 -55.97 33.07
C GLU A 277 5.01 -55.10 31.79
N HIS A 278 5.89 -55.44 30.85
CA HIS A 278 6.16 -54.77 29.59
C HIS A 278 4.92 -54.60 28.68
N ILE A 279 4.87 -53.51 27.90
CA ILE A 279 4.62 -53.50 26.44
C ILE A 279 4.78 -52.07 25.87
N ASN A 280 5.37 -52.04 24.68
CA ASN A 280 5.69 -50.96 23.76
C ASN A 280 4.51 -50.00 23.46
N ALA A 281 4.72 -48.68 23.58
CA ALA A 281 3.95 -47.66 22.85
C ALA A 281 4.68 -46.30 22.87
N GLN A 282 5.17 -45.90 21.70
CA GLN A 282 5.40 -44.50 21.31
C GLN A 282 4.25 -43.63 21.84
N LYS A 283 4.55 -42.66 22.72
CA LYS A 283 3.62 -41.60 23.09
C LYS A 283 4.26 -40.26 22.79
N ASP A 284 3.66 -39.60 21.80
CA ASP A 284 3.90 -38.24 21.36
C ASP A 284 3.91 -37.27 22.54
N VAL A 285 5.07 -36.66 22.76
CA VAL A 285 5.16 -35.42 23.52
C VAL A 285 4.65 -34.32 22.60
N MET A 286 3.44 -33.83 22.86
CA MET A 286 2.89 -32.62 22.25
C MET A 286 3.78 -31.43 22.64
N ARG A 287 4.81 -31.16 21.83
CA ARG A 287 5.61 -29.93 21.92
C ARG A 287 4.71 -28.78 21.52
N ILE A 288 4.18 -28.07 22.50
CA ILE A 288 3.66 -26.73 22.28
C ILE A 288 4.89 -25.85 21.97
N CYS A 289 5.19 -25.71 20.68
CA CYS A 289 6.02 -24.60 20.21
C CYS A 289 5.26 -23.32 20.52
N ILE A 290 5.52 -22.73 21.69
CA ILE A 290 5.36 -21.29 21.85
C ILE A 290 6.30 -20.73 20.79
N LEU A 291 5.72 -20.10 19.77
CA LEU A 291 6.45 -19.44 18.70
C LEU A 291 7.38 -18.41 19.34
N ASN A 292 8.63 -18.81 19.59
CA ASN A 292 9.73 -17.90 19.73
C ASN A 292 9.86 -17.24 18.36
N HIS A 293 9.13 -16.16 18.12
CA HIS A 293 9.66 -15.13 17.25
C HIS A 293 11.09 -14.88 17.73
N PRO A 294 12.10 -14.93 16.84
CA PRO A 294 13.42 -14.49 17.23
C PRO A 294 13.22 -13.08 17.79
N ARG A 295 13.46 -12.89 19.10
CA ARG A 295 13.52 -11.56 19.68
C ARG A 295 14.45 -10.79 18.76
N ARG A 296 13.97 -9.70 18.14
CA ARG A 296 14.85 -8.71 17.52
C ARG A 296 16.00 -8.54 18.51
N ARG A 297 17.25 -8.69 18.07
CA ARG A 297 18.39 -8.25 18.89
C ARG A 297 18.00 -6.86 19.39
N GLU A 298 17.81 -6.70 20.69
CA GLU A 298 17.62 -5.39 21.31
C GLU A 298 18.97 -4.70 21.17
N VAL A 299 19.18 -4.07 20.02
CA VAL A 299 20.22 -3.08 19.88
C VAL A 299 19.72 -1.91 20.73
N ASP A 300 20.48 -1.57 21.77
CA ASP A 300 20.19 -0.37 22.54
C ASP A 300 20.46 0.84 21.64
N LEU A 301 19.38 1.48 21.20
CA LEU A 301 19.41 2.68 20.38
C LEU A 301 19.18 3.95 21.22
N SER A 302 19.16 3.85 22.56
CA SER A 302 18.83 4.97 23.44
C SER A 302 19.82 6.14 23.32
N GLU A 303 21.07 5.85 22.97
CA GLU A 303 22.13 6.84 22.75
C GLU A 303 22.13 7.43 21.33
N LEU A 304 21.39 6.84 20.39
CA LEU A 304 21.32 7.31 19.01
C LEU A 304 20.17 8.30 18.84
N THR A 305 20.49 9.47 18.28
CA THR A 305 19.46 10.45 17.90
C THR A 305 18.67 9.92 16.71
N PRO A 306 17.34 9.71 16.82
CA PRO A 306 16.53 9.29 15.69
C PRO A 306 16.64 10.31 14.55
N THR A 307 17.08 9.84 13.39
CA THR A 307 17.30 10.68 12.22
C THR A 307 16.25 10.39 11.15
N PRO A 308 15.67 11.42 10.50
CA PRO A 308 14.73 11.20 9.40
C PRO A 308 15.39 10.38 8.29
N ILE A 309 14.64 9.45 7.69
CA ILE A 309 15.18 8.60 6.60
C ILE A 309 15.62 9.42 5.38
N THR A 310 15.02 10.61 5.21
CA THR A 310 15.31 11.58 4.14
C THR A 310 16.48 12.51 4.46
N LEU A 311 17.04 12.46 5.67
CA LEU A 311 18.26 13.20 5.97
C LEU A 311 19.41 12.54 5.21
N LEU A 312 20.15 13.33 4.45
CA LEU A 312 21.30 12.89 3.68
C LEU A 312 22.59 13.12 4.46
N SER A 313 23.56 12.23 4.27
CA SER A 313 24.95 12.48 4.70
C SER A 313 25.55 13.66 3.92
N GLU A 314 26.71 14.14 4.33
CA GLU A 314 27.43 15.18 3.57
C GLU A 314 27.74 14.72 2.14
N THR A 315 28.26 13.49 1.98
CA THR A 315 28.52 12.88 0.67
C THR A 315 27.25 12.76 -0.17
N GLU A 316 26.15 12.28 0.41
CA GLU A 316 24.86 12.15 -0.28
C GLU A 316 24.30 13.53 -0.69
N SER A 317 24.48 14.56 0.15
CA SER A 317 24.02 15.93 -0.13
C SER A 317 24.84 16.59 -1.24
N LEU A 318 26.18 16.44 -1.21
CA LEU A 318 27.06 16.93 -2.27
C LEU A 318 26.77 16.23 -3.62
N MET A 319 26.45 14.94 -3.59
CA MET A 319 25.99 14.21 -4.77
C MET A 319 24.67 14.79 -5.30
N ALA A 320 23.68 15.03 -4.44
CA ALA A 320 22.41 15.64 -4.85
C ALA A 320 22.63 17.01 -5.51
N ASP A 321 23.39 17.90 -4.88
CA ASP A 321 23.61 19.26 -5.36
C ASP A 321 24.38 19.30 -6.70
N SER A 322 25.45 18.50 -6.79
CA SER A 322 26.27 18.44 -8.00
C SER A 322 25.51 17.85 -9.20
N VAL A 323 24.79 16.74 -8.99
CA VAL A 323 23.99 16.09 -10.03
C VAL A 323 22.80 16.95 -10.42
N SER A 324 22.11 17.59 -9.47
CA SER A 324 21.02 18.52 -9.73
C SER A 324 21.47 19.66 -10.66
N LYS A 325 22.62 20.28 -10.34
CA LYS A 325 23.20 21.34 -11.17
C LYS A 325 23.57 20.83 -12.57
N PHE A 326 24.30 19.72 -12.64
CA PHE A 326 24.69 19.10 -13.91
C PHE A 326 23.47 18.75 -14.78
N ALA A 327 22.46 18.12 -14.19
CA ALA A 327 21.24 17.72 -14.89
C ALA A 327 20.50 18.94 -15.45
N VAL A 328 20.33 20.00 -14.66
CA VAL A 328 19.63 21.21 -15.12
C VAL A 328 20.42 21.96 -16.20
N GLU A 329 21.73 22.15 -16.01
CA GLU A 329 22.55 22.99 -16.87
C GLU A 329 23.01 22.30 -18.16
N GLN A 330 23.33 21.00 -18.10
CA GLN A 330 23.93 20.27 -19.22
C GLN A 330 22.92 19.36 -19.93
N ILE A 331 22.07 18.67 -19.18
CA ILE A 331 21.10 17.71 -19.74
C ILE A 331 19.80 18.43 -20.15
N GLY A 332 19.28 19.30 -19.28
CA GLY A 332 18.01 20.02 -19.46
C GLY A 332 17.81 20.62 -20.86
N PRO A 333 18.78 21.37 -21.41
CA PRO A 333 18.68 21.95 -22.75
C PRO A 333 18.54 20.93 -23.90
N LYS A 334 18.96 19.67 -23.68
CA LYS A 334 19.02 18.62 -24.71
C LYS A 334 17.84 17.65 -24.67
N VAL A 335 17.06 17.63 -23.58
CA VAL A 335 16.01 16.63 -23.32
C VAL A 335 15.02 16.49 -24.48
N ARG A 336 14.51 17.62 -25.00
CA ARG A 336 13.53 17.59 -26.09
C ARG A 336 14.14 17.08 -27.40
N GLU A 337 15.35 17.51 -27.73
CA GLU A 337 16.05 17.06 -28.93
C GLU A 337 16.30 15.54 -28.88
N MET A 338 16.80 15.03 -27.75
CA MET A 338 17.06 13.60 -27.57
C MET A 338 15.79 12.74 -27.64
N ASP A 339 14.67 13.22 -27.08
CA ASP A 339 13.38 12.53 -27.12
C ASP A 339 12.80 12.44 -28.54
N GLU A 340 12.82 13.56 -29.29
CA GLU A 340 12.31 13.62 -30.66
C GLU A 340 13.19 12.82 -31.62
N ALA A 341 14.52 12.93 -31.49
CA ALA A 341 15.49 12.17 -32.27
C ALA A 341 15.56 10.68 -31.87
N GLU A 342 14.89 10.28 -30.79
CA GLU A 342 14.98 8.94 -30.20
C GLU A 342 16.43 8.48 -30.05
N THR A 343 17.35 9.34 -29.61
CA THR A 343 18.78 9.05 -29.57
C THR A 343 19.43 9.76 -28.39
N MET A 344 20.27 9.05 -27.64
CA MET A 344 21.09 9.62 -26.58
C MET A 344 22.22 10.46 -27.19
N ASP A 345 22.43 11.68 -26.70
CA ASP A 345 23.56 12.49 -27.13
C ASP A 345 24.87 11.88 -26.58
N PRO A 346 25.85 11.50 -27.45
CA PRO A 346 27.12 10.96 -26.99
C PRO A 346 27.88 11.87 -26.03
N LYS A 347 27.72 13.20 -26.14
CA LYS A 347 28.35 14.15 -25.21
C LYS A 347 27.77 14.07 -23.81
N VAL A 348 26.48 13.75 -23.68
CA VAL A 348 25.87 13.50 -22.36
C VAL A 348 26.51 12.26 -21.75
N VAL A 349 26.71 11.20 -22.53
CA VAL A 349 27.37 9.97 -22.05
C VAL A 349 28.80 10.25 -21.61
N GLU A 350 29.59 10.96 -22.41
CA GLU A 350 30.96 11.39 -22.06
C GLU A 350 30.98 12.18 -20.74
N GLN A 351 30.11 13.19 -20.60
CA GLN A 351 30.02 13.99 -19.39
C GLN A 351 29.62 13.15 -18.16
N LEU A 352 28.77 12.13 -18.30
CA LEU A 352 28.44 11.24 -17.18
C LEU A 352 29.67 10.49 -16.65
N PHE A 353 30.59 10.08 -17.53
CA PHE A 353 31.88 9.50 -17.12
C PHE A 353 32.77 10.55 -16.45
N GLU A 354 32.89 11.75 -17.04
CA GLU A 354 33.71 12.85 -16.49
C GLU A 354 33.24 13.28 -15.08
N GLN A 355 31.93 13.25 -14.83
CA GLN A 355 31.34 13.56 -13.52
C GLN A 355 31.43 12.38 -12.53
N GLY A 356 31.96 11.22 -12.92
CA GLY A 356 32.06 10.03 -12.07
C GLY A 356 30.73 9.30 -11.84
N LEU A 357 29.68 9.64 -12.57
CA LEU A 357 28.32 9.08 -12.38
C LEU A 357 28.17 7.66 -12.92
N MET A 358 29.13 7.19 -13.72
CA MET A 358 29.15 5.82 -14.25
C MET A 358 29.90 4.83 -13.33
N GLY A 359 30.39 5.28 -12.18
CA GLY A 359 31.21 4.47 -11.28
C GLY A 359 31.01 4.78 -9.80
N ILE A 360 29.78 5.05 -9.37
CA ILE A 360 29.50 5.69 -8.08
C ILE A 360 29.94 4.80 -6.90
N GLU A 361 29.51 3.53 -6.89
CA GLU A 361 29.89 2.56 -5.84
C GLU A 361 31.22 1.84 -6.13
N VAL A 362 31.78 2.02 -7.34
CA VAL A 362 33.01 1.31 -7.72
C VAL A 362 34.16 1.84 -6.86
N PRO A 363 34.99 0.96 -6.26
CA PRO A 363 36.12 1.40 -5.45
C PRO A 363 37.10 2.31 -6.20
N GLU A 364 37.73 3.23 -5.47
CA GLU A 364 38.71 4.18 -6.03
C GLU A 364 39.91 3.48 -6.70
N GLU A 365 40.31 2.29 -6.21
CA GLU A 365 41.39 1.49 -6.82
C GLU A 365 41.09 1.04 -8.27
N PHE A 366 39.81 1.05 -8.65
CA PHE A 366 39.34 0.79 -10.01
C PHE A 366 38.87 2.07 -10.72
N GLY A 367 39.21 3.25 -10.19
CA GLY A 367 38.86 4.55 -10.77
C GLY A 367 37.39 4.96 -10.55
N GLY A 368 36.67 4.31 -9.64
CA GLY A 368 35.32 4.74 -9.26
C GLY A 368 35.31 5.80 -8.15
N ALA A 369 34.13 6.26 -7.76
CA ALA A 369 33.96 7.29 -6.74
C ALA A 369 33.97 6.76 -5.30
N GLY A 370 33.93 5.44 -5.10
CA GLY A 370 33.98 4.81 -3.77
C GLY A 370 32.84 5.21 -2.82
N MET A 371 31.72 5.71 -3.37
CA MET A 371 30.61 6.21 -2.57
C MET A 371 29.63 5.09 -2.18
N ASN A 372 28.71 5.42 -1.29
CA ASN A 372 27.71 4.48 -0.82
C ASN A 372 26.55 4.29 -1.83
N PHE A 373 25.74 3.25 -1.63
CA PHE A 373 24.62 2.94 -2.52
C PHE A 373 23.57 4.05 -2.51
N THR A 374 23.32 4.67 -1.36
CA THR A 374 22.36 5.76 -1.22
C THR A 374 22.78 6.95 -2.09
N ALA A 375 24.08 7.27 -2.22
CA ALA A 375 24.55 8.30 -3.16
C ALA A 375 24.23 7.94 -4.62
N ALA A 376 24.37 6.67 -5.02
CA ALA A 376 23.98 6.22 -6.36
C ALA A 376 22.47 6.40 -6.60
N ILE A 377 21.64 6.05 -5.61
CA ILE A 377 20.19 6.22 -5.66
C ILE A 377 19.80 7.71 -5.75
N VAL A 378 20.47 8.59 -5.00
CA VAL A 378 20.27 10.05 -5.06
C VAL A 378 20.63 10.59 -6.45
N ALA A 379 21.75 10.17 -7.04
CA ALA A 379 22.13 10.59 -8.39
C ALA A 379 21.10 10.17 -9.44
N ILE A 380 20.61 8.93 -9.37
CA ILE A 380 19.57 8.40 -10.26
C ILE A 380 18.28 9.23 -10.14
N GLU A 381 17.87 9.57 -8.92
CA GLU A 381 16.70 10.40 -8.65
C GLU A 381 16.84 11.81 -9.25
N GLU A 382 17.96 12.49 -9.00
CA GLU A 382 18.21 13.85 -9.50
C GLU A 382 18.28 13.91 -11.04
N LEU A 383 18.91 12.91 -11.67
CA LEU A 383 18.91 12.79 -13.12
C LEU A 383 17.48 12.60 -13.67
N ALA A 384 16.66 11.77 -13.03
CA ALA A 384 15.30 11.49 -13.50
C ALA A 384 14.35 12.67 -13.37
N ARG A 385 14.63 13.58 -12.43
CA ARG A 385 13.91 14.85 -12.29
C ARG A 385 14.01 15.71 -13.54
N VAL A 386 15.08 15.56 -14.33
CA VAL A 386 15.29 16.26 -15.60
C VAL A 386 15.04 15.36 -16.81
N ASP A 387 15.70 14.20 -16.90
CA ASP A 387 15.49 13.24 -17.98
C ASP A 387 15.56 11.77 -17.50
N PRO A 388 14.40 11.10 -17.42
CA PRO A 388 14.33 9.68 -17.10
C PRO A 388 15.16 8.79 -18.04
N SER A 389 15.38 9.18 -19.30
CA SER A 389 16.20 8.38 -20.24
C SER A 389 17.67 8.35 -19.86
N VAL A 390 18.19 9.46 -19.33
CA VAL A 390 19.58 9.55 -18.86
C VAL A 390 19.72 8.82 -17.52
N SER A 391 18.74 9.00 -16.64
CA SER A 391 18.69 8.30 -15.35
C SER A 391 18.75 6.78 -15.50
N VAL A 392 17.97 6.16 -16.41
CA VAL A 392 18.03 4.70 -16.59
C VAL A 392 19.35 4.21 -17.19
N LEU A 393 20.03 5.04 -18.00
CA LEU A 393 21.36 4.70 -18.52
C LEU A 393 22.35 4.54 -17.37
N VAL A 394 22.34 5.51 -16.44
CA VAL A 394 23.17 5.52 -15.23
C VAL A 394 22.78 4.41 -14.27
N ASP A 395 21.48 4.17 -14.07
CA ASP A 395 20.97 3.11 -13.20
C ASP A 395 21.41 1.73 -13.67
N VAL A 396 21.09 1.34 -14.91
CA VAL A 396 21.48 0.03 -15.47
C VAL A 396 22.99 -0.18 -15.39
N HIS A 397 23.75 0.88 -15.63
CA HIS A 397 25.20 0.81 -15.55
C HIS A 397 25.69 0.52 -14.12
N ASN A 398 25.23 1.30 -13.13
CA ASN A 398 25.69 1.18 -11.75
C ASN A 398 25.07 -0.02 -11.03
N THR A 399 23.73 -0.10 -10.98
CA THR A 399 23.02 -1.04 -10.09
C THR A 399 22.95 -2.43 -10.68
N LEU A 400 23.07 -2.58 -12.01
CA LEU A 400 23.09 -3.88 -12.67
C LEU A 400 24.50 -4.32 -13.05
N VAL A 401 25.19 -3.56 -13.92
CA VAL A 401 26.46 -4.04 -14.52
C VAL A 401 27.62 -3.96 -13.54
N ASN A 402 27.88 -2.79 -12.96
CA ASN A 402 28.97 -2.62 -12.00
C ASN A 402 28.77 -3.53 -10.80
N THR A 403 27.56 -3.57 -10.24
CA THR A 403 27.21 -4.50 -9.15
C THR A 403 27.47 -5.97 -9.50
N ALA A 404 27.08 -6.43 -10.70
CA ALA A 404 27.31 -7.80 -11.10
C ALA A 404 28.81 -8.15 -11.15
N ILE A 405 29.65 -7.25 -11.67
CA ILE A 405 31.10 -7.46 -11.76
C ILE A 405 31.76 -7.34 -10.38
N MET A 406 31.38 -6.37 -9.55
CA MET A 406 31.91 -6.22 -8.19
C MET A 406 31.58 -7.45 -7.31
N LYS A 407 30.36 -8.01 -7.44
CA LYS A 407 29.92 -9.12 -6.60
C LYS A 407 30.34 -10.49 -7.07
N TYR A 408 30.39 -10.70 -8.39
CA TYR A 408 30.55 -12.05 -8.97
C TYR A 408 31.73 -12.16 -9.93
N GLY A 409 32.38 -11.05 -10.30
CA GLY A 409 33.63 -11.08 -11.03
C GLY A 409 34.76 -11.58 -10.14
N ASP A 410 35.60 -12.46 -10.68
CA ASP A 410 36.86 -12.79 -10.03
C ASP A 410 37.82 -11.58 -10.06
N ALA A 411 38.97 -11.69 -9.39
CA ALA A 411 39.94 -10.60 -9.31
C ALA A 411 40.43 -10.13 -10.70
N GLN A 412 40.49 -11.03 -11.69
CA GLN A 412 40.92 -10.69 -13.03
C GLN A 412 39.83 -9.92 -13.78
N ALA A 413 38.58 -10.36 -13.69
CA ALA A 413 37.42 -9.69 -14.26
C ALA A 413 37.25 -8.28 -13.66
N GLN A 414 37.35 -8.13 -12.33
CA GLN A 414 37.26 -6.82 -11.68
C GLN A 414 38.35 -5.87 -12.16
N ARG A 415 39.63 -6.31 -12.17
CA ARG A 415 40.76 -5.50 -12.67
C ARG A 415 40.66 -5.15 -14.15
N THR A 416 40.02 -6.01 -14.95
CA THR A 416 39.89 -5.80 -16.40
C THR A 416 38.74 -4.85 -16.73
N TRP A 417 37.60 -5.01 -16.06
CA TRP A 417 36.34 -4.37 -16.47
C TRP A 417 35.98 -3.14 -15.68
N LEU A 418 36.18 -3.11 -14.35
CA LEU A 418 35.78 -1.97 -13.54
C LEU A 418 36.46 -0.66 -13.99
N PRO A 419 37.78 -0.62 -14.26
CA PRO A 419 38.42 0.61 -14.76
C PRO A 419 37.87 1.10 -16.11
N LYS A 420 37.42 0.18 -16.97
CA LYS A 420 36.81 0.55 -18.27
C LYS A 420 35.39 1.08 -18.07
N LEU A 421 34.64 0.47 -17.15
CA LEU A 421 33.27 0.85 -16.80
C LEU A 421 33.20 2.17 -16.04
N THR A 422 34.29 2.63 -15.42
CA THR A 422 34.35 3.95 -14.77
C THR A 422 34.81 5.07 -15.69
N THR A 423 35.42 4.76 -16.84
CA THR A 423 36.11 5.76 -17.68
C THR A 423 35.55 5.96 -19.09
N GLY A 424 34.83 5.00 -19.66
CA GLY A 424 34.26 5.21 -21.00
C GLY A 424 33.53 4.04 -21.66
N THR A 425 33.50 2.86 -21.03
CA THR A 425 32.76 1.71 -21.57
C THR A 425 31.40 1.63 -20.91
N VAL A 426 30.31 1.77 -21.66
CA VAL A 426 28.95 1.53 -21.13
C VAL A 426 28.66 0.03 -21.06
N GLY A 427 27.94 -0.40 -20.02
CA GLY A 427 27.46 -1.76 -19.86
C GLY A 427 25.96 -1.94 -20.13
N SER A 428 25.58 -3.15 -20.54
CA SER A 428 24.19 -3.60 -20.65
C SER A 428 23.93 -4.91 -19.90
N PHE A 429 22.71 -5.11 -19.41
CA PHE A 429 22.28 -6.32 -18.70
C PHE A 429 21.25 -7.11 -19.52
N CYS A 430 21.55 -8.38 -19.84
CA CYS A 430 20.88 -9.13 -20.90
C CYS A 430 20.24 -10.43 -20.39
N LEU A 431 19.04 -10.30 -19.83
CA LEU A 431 18.28 -11.43 -19.27
C LEU A 431 17.10 -11.83 -20.16
N SER A 432 16.21 -10.88 -20.43
CA SER A 432 14.91 -11.11 -21.07
C SER A 432 15.02 -11.59 -22.51
N GLU A 433 14.02 -12.37 -22.93
CA GLU A 433 13.86 -12.89 -24.29
C GLU A 433 12.40 -12.73 -24.74
N PRO A 434 12.10 -12.88 -26.04
CA PRO A 434 10.72 -12.81 -26.52
C PRO A 434 9.76 -13.76 -25.79
N ALA A 435 10.26 -14.94 -25.40
CA ALA A 435 9.49 -15.96 -24.68
C ALA A 435 9.63 -15.89 -23.15
N SER A 436 10.57 -15.10 -22.61
CA SER A 436 10.90 -15.08 -21.17
C SER A 436 11.11 -13.65 -20.66
N GLY A 437 10.01 -13.00 -20.26
CA GLY A 437 10.03 -11.69 -19.60
C GLY A 437 9.81 -11.83 -18.09
N SER A 438 8.55 -11.90 -17.66
CA SER A 438 8.20 -12.13 -16.24
C SER A 438 8.63 -13.51 -15.74
N ASP A 439 8.52 -14.53 -16.58
CA ASP A 439 9.12 -15.85 -16.35
C ASP A 439 10.58 -15.86 -16.84
N ALA A 440 11.41 -15.06 -16.19
CA ALA A 440 12.77 -14.74 -16.65
C ALA A 440 13.70 -15.96 -16.79
N PHE A 441 13.40 -17.05 -16.08
CA PHE A 441 14.24 -18.25 -16.04
C PHE A 441 13.79 -19.34 -17.02
N ALA A 442 12.74 -19.10 -17.81
CA ALA A 442 12.38 -19.91 -18.96
C ALA A 442 13.19 -19.57 -20.23
N LEU A 443 14.31 -18.87 -20.07
CA LEU A 443 15.17 -18.41 -21.15
C LEU A 443 15.65 -19.58 -22.05
N GLN A 444 15.70 -19.32 -23.35
CA GLN A 444 16.03 -20.27 -24.41
C GLN A 444 17.42 -20.05 -24.98
N CYS A 445 18.06 -18.89 -24.77
CA CYS A 445 19.45 -18.66 -25.16
C CYS A 445 20.36 -19.68 -24.45
N LYS A 446 21.24 -20.34 -25.22
CA LYS A 446 22.09 -21.44 -24.74
C LYS A 446 23.55 -21.09 -24.86
N ALA A 447 24.37 -21.66 -23.97
CA ALA A 447 25.81 -21.67 -24.17
C ALA A 447 26.32 -23.12 -24.14
N GLU A 448 26.97 -23.55 -25.23
CA GLU A 448 27.64 -24.84 -25.30
C GLU A 448 29.06 -24.69 -24.76
N LYS A 449 29.53 -25.64 -23.94
CA LYS A 449 30.93 -25.66 -23.52
C LYS A 449 31.83 -26.08 -24.68
N THR A 450 32.93 -25.36 -24.87
CA THR A 450 33.99 -25.71 -25.82
C THR A 450 35.28 -26.03 -25.06
N ALA A 451 36.36 -26.39 -25.77
CA ALA A 451 37.66 -26.63 -25.15
C ALA A 451 38.22 -25.38 -24.44
N ASP A 452 37.99 -24.19 -25.02
CA ASP A 452 38.62 -22.93 -24.61
C ASP A 452 37.64 -21.95 -23.94
N GLY A 453 36.36 -22.33 -23.79
CA GLY A 453 35.33 -21.50 -23.18
C GLY A 453 33.92 -21.97 -23.50
N TYR A 454 33.13 -21.09 -24.13
CA TYR A 454 31.72 -21.32 -24.42
C TYR A 454 31.35 -20.80 -25.82
N LYS A 455 30.26 -21.32 -26.36
CA LYS A 455 29.65 -20.86 -27.61
C LYS A 455 28.18 -20.53 -27.39
N ILE A 456 27.82 -19.25 -27.46
CA ILE A 456 26.46 -18.77 -27.17
C ILE A 456 25.64 -18.71 -28.46
N ASN A 457 24.41 -19.23 -28.39
CA ASN A 457 23.41 -19.16 -29.46
C ASN A 457 22.03 -18.74 -28.91
N GLY A 458 21.38 -17.80 -29.59
CA GLY A 458 20.03 -17.37 -29.27
C GLY A 458 19.82 -15.87 -29.46
N SER A 459 18.84 -15.32 -28.73
CA SER A 459 18.58 -13.89 -28.76
C SER A 459 18.18 -13.37 -27.38
N LYS A 460 18.39 -12.08 -27.17
CA LYS A 460 17.88 -11.31 -26.01
C LYS A 460 17.02 -10.17 -26.51
N MET A 461 16.05 -9.76 -25.72
CA MET A 461 15.08 -8.73 -26.10
C MET A 461 14.91 -7.71 -24.97
N TRP A 462 14.62 -6.47 -25.36
CA TRP A 462 14.41 -5.33 -24.46
C TRP A 462 15.68 -4.86 -23.75
N ILE A 463 16.84 -4.95 -24.40
CA ILE A 463 18.12 -4.66 -23.73
C ILE A 463 18.42 -3.17 -23.76
N THR A 464 18.33 -2.55 -22.59
CA THR A 464 18.69 -1.14 -22.34
C THR A 464 20.18 -0.91 -22.54
N ASN A 465 20.56 0.28 -23.02
CA ASN A 465 21.94 0.73 -23.31
C ASN A 465 22.64 -0.01 -24.46
N SER A 466 21.94 -0.84 -25.24
CA SER A 466 22.56 -1.70 -26.25
C SER A 466 23.40 -0.95 -27.29
N MET A 467 22.96 0.23 -27.73
CA MET A 467 23.68 0.98 -28.77
C MET A 467 24.96 1.61 -28.22
N GLU A 468 24.92 2.06 -26.98
CA GLU A 468 26.04 2.72 -26.29
C GLU A 468 27.02 1.72 -25.67
N ALA A 469 26.55 0.52 -25.32
CA ALA A 469 27.32 -0.46 -24.59
C ALA A 469 28.51 -1.03 -25.39
N GLY A 470 29.63 -1.18 -24.69
CA GLY A 470 30.81 -1.94 -25.13
C GLY A 470 30.86 -3.35 -24.53
N ILE A 471 30.17 -3.59 -23.40
CA ILE A 471 30.04 -4.91 -22.80
C ILE A 471 28.60 -5.25 -22.40
N PHE A 472 28.30 -6.54 -22.36
CA PHE A 472 26.99 -7.10 -22.12
C PHE A 472 27.10 -8.23 -21.08
N ILE A 473 26.39 -8.11 -19.97
CA ILE A 473 26.22 -9.22 -19.01
C ILE A 473 25.09 -10.11 -19.52
N VAL A 474 25.44 -11.24 -20.13
CA VAL A 474 24.51 -12.14 -20.83
C VAL A 474 24.23 -13.38 -19.99
N PHE A 475 22.94 -13.69 -19.81
CA PHE A 475 22.51 -14.93 -19.16
C PHE A 475 22.10 -15.97 -20.20
N ALA A 476 22.78 -17.10 -20.23
CA ALA A 476 22.50 -18.20 -21.15
C ALA A 476 22.50 -19.54 -20.40
N ASN A 477 21.73 -20.51 -20.89
CA ASN A 477 21.59 -21.81 -20.25
C ASN A 477 22.63 -22.80 -20.80
N ILE A 478 23.51 -23.30 -19.92
CA ILE A 478 24.53 -24.30 -20.28
C ILE A 478 24.02 -25.74 -20.17
N ASP A 479 22.90 -25.95 -19.48
CA ASP A 479 22.31 -27.26 -19.25
C ASP A 479 20.79 -27.14 -19.11
N PRO A 480 20.06 -27.08 -20.24
CA PRO A 480 18.60 -26.95 -20.22
C PRO A 480 17.88 -28.07 -19.45
N SER A 481 18.51 -29.25 -19.31
CA SER A 481 17.95 -30.37 -18.54
C SER A 481 17.82 -30.07 -17.04
N LYS A 482 18.61 -29.13 -16.53
CA LYS A 482 18.55 -28.63 -15.14
C LYS A 482 17.64 -27.42 -14.96
N GLY A 483 16.93 -27.01 -16.02
CA GLY A 483 16.06 -25.82 -16.01
C GLY A 483 16.84 -24.56 -15.61
N TYR A 484 16.29 -23.78 -14.69
CA TYR A 484 16.90 -22.52 -14.23
C TYR A 484 18.28 -22.70 -13.58
N LYS A 485 18.59 -23.90 -13.06
CA LYS A 485 19.89 -24.21 -12.44
C LYS A 485 21.02 -24.44 -13.47
N GLY A 486 20.70 -24.43 -14.77
CA GLY A 486 21.67 -24.40 -15.85
C GLY A 486 21.99 -22.99 -16.33
N ILE A 487 21.33 -21.94 -15.82
CA ILE A 487 21.58 -20.56 -16.24
C ILE A 487 22.93 -20.09 -15.69
N THR A 488 23.75 -19.55 -16.57
CA THR A 488 25.09 -19.03 -16.29
C THR A 488 25.22 -17.60 -16.83
N ALA A 489 26.03 -16.77 -16.17
CA ALA A 489 26.29 -15.39 -16.57
C ALA A 489 27.64 -15.27 -17.29
N PHE A 490 27.68 -14.45 -18.34
CA PHE A 490 28.84 -14.23 -19.19
C PHE A 490 29.05 -12.74 -19.45
N ILE A 491 30.30 -12.31 -19.58
CA ILE A 491 30.65 -10.98 -20.09
C ILE A 491 30.91 -11.11 -21.59
N VAL A 492 30.11 -10.45 -22.41
CA VAL A 492 30.24 -10.45 -23.87
C VAL A 492 30.62 -9.07 -24.35
N GLU A 493 31.69 -8.96 -25.13
CA GLU A 493 32.12 -7.70 -25.74
C GLU A 493 31.33 -7.42 -27.02
N LYS A 494 31.09 -6.15 -27.32
CA LYS A 494 30.31 -5.71 -28.49
C LYS A 494 30.84 -6.24 -29.82
N ASP A 495 32.15 -6.40 -29.95
CA ASP A 495 32.79 -6.81 -31.20
C ASP A 495 33.03 -8.34 -31.28
N THR A 496 32.45 -9.11 -30.35
CA THR A 496 32.55 -10.58 -30.37
C THR A 496 31.97 -11.12 -31.68
N PRO A 497 32.71 -11.92 -32.47
CA PRO A 497 32.16 -12.53 -33.69
C PRO A 497 30.87 -13.31 -33.42
N GLY A 498 29.88 -13.14 -34.30
CA GLY A 498 28.54 -13.73 -34.14
C GLY A 498 27.58 -12.92 -33.26
N PHE A 499 28.07 -11.93 -32.51
CA PHE A 499 27.21 -11.03 -31.74
C PHE A 499 26.74 -9.87 -32.63
N SER A 500 25.45 -9.55 -32.56
CA SER A 500 24.91 -8.39 -33.26
C SER A 500 23.79 -7.72 -32.50
N ILE A 501 23.74 -6.40 -32.60
CA ILE A 501 22.65 -5.57 -32.08
C ILE A 501 21.68 -5.34 -33.24
N ALA A 502 20.44 -5.79 -33.09
CA ALA A 502 19.39 -5.55 -34.05
C ALA A 502 18.88 -4.09 -33.98
N LYS A 503 17.87 -3.76 -34.78
CA LYS A 503 17.30 -2.41 -34.81
C LYS A 503 16.75 -1.99 -33.43
N LYS A 504 17.00 -0.73 -33.06
CA LYS A 504 16.42 -0.07 -31.89
C LYS A 504 14.88 -0.07 -31.93
N GLU A 505 14.27 -0.37 -30.79
CA GLU A 505 12.82 -0.37 -30.58
C GLU A 505 12.22 1.04 -30.59
N LYS A 506 11.04 1.17 -31.21
CA LYS A 506 10.24 2.40 -31.18
C LYS A 506 9.34 2.38 -29.94
N LYS A 507 9.66 3.23 -28.96
CA LYS A 507 9.03 3.22 -27.64
C LYS A 507 8.07 4.39 -27.42
N LEU A 508 7.13 4.21 -26.49
CA LEU A 508 6.22 5.27 -26.01
C LEU A 508 7.01 6.42 -25.37
N GLY A 509 7.82 6.11 -24.36
CA GLY A 509 8.67 7.04 -23.62
C GLY A 509 10.08 6.47 -23.48
N ILE A 510 10.90 7.15 -22.69
CA ILE A 510 12.34 6.92 -22.51
C ILE A 510 13.05 6.71 -23.84
N ARG A 511 12.70 7.54 -24.83
CA ARG A 511 13.03 7.35 -26.24
C ARG A 511 14.51 7.52 -26.54
N ALA A 512 15.19 8.40 -25.80
CA ALA A 512 16.63 8.60 -25.94
C ALA A 512 17.41 7.33 -25.56
N SER A 513 17.03 6.66 -24.48
CA SER A 513 17.62 5.38 -24.06
C SER A 513 17.47 4.33 -25.16
N SER A 514 18.57 3.68 -25.55
CA SER A 514 18.53 2.61 -26.54
C SER A 514 17.94 1.33 -25.94
N THR A 515 17.11 0.65 -26.72
CA THR A 515 16.51 -0.64 -26.33
C THR A 515 16.48 -1.50 -27.56
N CYS A 516 17.21 -2.61 -27.57
CA CYS A 516 17.40 -3.41 -28.78
C CYS A 516 17.18 -4.90 -28.51
N VAL A 517 16.98 -5.64 -29.60
CA VAL A 517 17.18 -7.10 -29.63
C VAL A 517 18.67 -7.36 -29.86
N LEU A 518 19.22 -8.36 -29.17
CA LEU A 518 20.57 -8.85 -29.37
C LEU A 518 20.49 -10.26 -29.95
N ASN A 519 21.33 -10.57 -30.95
CA ASN A 519 21.43 -11.90 -31.52
C ASN A 519 22.83 -12.47 -31.29
N PHE A 520 22.87 -13.76 -31.03
CA PHE A 520 24.08 -14.53 -30.81
C PHE A 520 24.04 -15.72 -31.76
N ASP A 521 24.95 -15.74 -32.73
CA ASP A 521 25.13 -16.81 -33.71
C ASP A 521 26.53 -17.39 -33.57
N ASP A 522 26.64 -18.54 -32.91
CA ASP A 522 27.91 -19.19 -32.59
C ASP A 522 28.96 -18.27 -31.94
N CYS A 523 28.53 -17.38 -31.02
CA CYS A 523 29.40 -16.44 -30.31
C CYS A 523 30.40 -17.17 -29.41
N VAL A 524 31.69 -17.15 -29.75
CA VAL A 524 32.74 -17.78 -28.94
C VAL A 524 33.15 -16.85 -27.79
N ILE A 525 32.90 -17.30 -26.56
CA ILE A 525 33.20 -16.58 -25.32
C ILE A 525 34.36 -17.28 -24.61
N PRO A 526 35.47 -16.60 -24.31
CA PRO A 526 36.59 -17.21 -23.62
C PRO A 526 36.20 -17.59 -22.19
N LYS A 527 36.86 -18.62 -21.63
CA LYS A 527 36.60 -19.07 -20.25
C LYS A 527 36.74 -17.96 -19.21
N SER A 528 37.64 -16.99 -19.43
CA SER A 528 37.86 -15.82 -18.56
C SER A 528 36.66 -14.87 -18.48
N ASN A 529 35.71 -14.98 -19.41
CA ASN A 529 34.52 -14.15 -19.46
C ASN A 529 33.31 -14.81 -18.78
N LEU A 530 33.49 -15.96 -18.12
CA LEU A 530 32.52 -16.49 -17.18
C LEU A 530 32.40 -15.53 -15.98
N LEU A 531 31.17 -15.10 -15.66
CA LEU A 531 30.92 -14.28 -14.48
C LEU A 531 30.42 -15.18 -13.34
N GLY A 532 31.27 -15.37 -12.34
CA GLY A 532 31.01 -16.23 -11.19
C GLY A 532 31.09 -17.71 -11.56
N GLU A 533 30.14 -18.50 -11.08
CA GLU A 533 30.11 -19.95 -11.26
C GLU A 533 29.03 -20.40 -12.25
N GLU A 534 29.32 -21.48 -12.97
CA GLU A 534 28.37 -22.15 -13.82
C GLU A 534 27.08 -22.57 -13.09
N GLY A 535 25.93 -22.34 -13.71
CA GLY A 535 24.62 -22.70 -13.16
C GLY A 535 24.14 -21.81 -12.00
N GLN A 536 24.92 -20.80 -11.59
CA GLN A 536 24.53 -19.84 -10.56
C GLN A 536 23.96 -18.53 -11.12
N GLY A 537 23.92 -18.36 -12.45
CA GLY A 537 23.48 -17.13 -13.12
C GLY A 537 22.08 -16.67 -12.71
N TYR A 538 21.14 -17.59 -12.46
CA TYR A 538 19.80 -17.21 -11.98
C TYR A 538 19.82 -16.52 -10.60
N LYS A 539 20.75 -16.92 -9.71
CA LYS A 539 20.92 -16.29 -8.40
C LYS A 539 21.52 -14.90 -8.54
N TYR A 540 22.51 -14.78 -9.43
CA TYR A 540 23.16 -13.49 -9.71
C TYR A 540 22.14 -12.51 -10.29
N ALA A 541 21.37 -12.95 -11.29
CA ALA A 541 20.35 -12.14 -11.93
C ALA A 541 19.32 -11.60 -10.92
N ILE A 542 18.74 -12.46 -10.08
CA ILE A 542 17.72 -12.00 -9.12
C ILE A 542 18.32 -11.12 -8.01
N SER A 543 19.54 -11.42 -7.56
CA SER A 543 20.22 -10.62 -6.55
C SER A 543 20.46 -9.20 -7.04
N VAL A 544 20.99 -9.07 -8.25
CA VAL A 544 21.28 -7.78 -8.89
C VAL A 544 20.00 -7.00 -9.18
N LEU A 545 18.95 -7.66 -9.70
CA LEU A 545 17.65 -7.03 -9.95
C LEU A 545 16.97 -6.54 -8.66
N ASN A 546 17.28 -7.10 -7.48
CA ASN A 546 16.74 -6.56 -6.24
C ASN A 546 17.31 -5.17 -5.92
N GLU A 547 18.56 -4.90 -6.31
CA GLU A 547 19.18 -3.57 -6.20
C GLU A 547 18.70 -2.64 -7.31
N GLY A 548 18.63 -3.12 -8.56
CA GLY A 548 18.09 -2.36 -9.69
C GLY A 548 16.66 -1.87 -9.46
N ARG A 549 15.81 -2.65 -8.78
CA ARG A 549 14.47 -2.19 -8.37
C ARG A 549 14.49 -0.93 -7.50
N ILE A 550 15.51 -0.73 -6.68
CA ILE A 550 15.65 0.50 -5.87
C ILE A 550 16.06 1.66 -6.78
N GLY A 551 16.97 1.43 -7.74
CA GLY A 551 17.35 2.40 -8.78
C GLY A 551 16.15 2.87 -9.61
N ILE A 552 15.36 1.94 -10.12
CA ILE A 552 14.11 2.25 -10.84
C ILE A 552 13.10 2.99 -9.95
N ALA A 553 13.04 2.66 -8.65
CA ALA A 553 12.17 3.38 -7.72
C ALA A 553 12.64 4.84 -7.52
N ALA A 554 13.94 5.09 -7.47
CA ALA A 554 14.52 6.44 -7.50
C ALA A 554 14.22 7.15 -8.82
N GLN A 555 14.40 6.49 -9.97
CA GLN A 555 14.06 7.07 -11.26
C GLN A 555 12.59 7.52 -11.31
N MET A 556 11.67 6.67 -10.85
CA MET A 556 10.25 7.00 -10.83
C MET A 556 9.92 8.12 -9.83
N THR A 557 10.60 8.17 -8.69
CA THR A 557 10.44 9.24 -7.70
C THR A 557 10.93 10.58 -8.25
N GLY A 558 12.11 10.60 -8.88
CA GLY A 558 12.68 11.78 -9.52
C GLY A 558 11.82 12.28 -10.68
N LEU A 559 11.37 11.38 -11.56
CA LEU A 559 10.42 11.71 -12.63
C LEU A 559 9.14 12.35 -12.08
N ALA A 560 8.55 11.75 -11.04
CA ALA A 560 7.35 12.30 -10.41
C ALA A 560 7.58 13.71 -9.88
N LEU A 561 8.72 13.95 -9.22
CA LEU A 561 9.11 15.27 -8.74
C LEU A 561 9.32 16.25 -9.91
N GLY A 562 10.00 15.86 -10.98
CA GLY A 562 10.23 16.70 -12.15
C GLY A 562 8.94 17.11 -12.85
N ALA A 563 8.01 16.17 -13.03
CA ALA A 563 6.68 16.45 -13.57
C ALA A 563 5.90 17.40 -12.66
N TRP A 564 5.94 17.18 -11.34
CA TRP A 564 5.30 18.02 -10.35
C TRP A 564 5.88 19.44 -10.35
N GLU A 565 7.20 19.61 -10.32
CA GLU A 565 7.89 20.91 -10.31
C GLU A 565 7.58 21.72 -11.57
N ASN A 566 7.57 21.06 -12.73
CA ASN A 566 7.25 21.70 -14.00
C ASN A 566 5.81 22.26 -13.99
N ALA A 567 4.84 21.45 -13.56
CA ALA A 567 3.46 21.90 -13.46
C ALA A 567 3.26 22.94 -12.34
N ALA A 568 3.88 22.75 -11.18
CA ALA A 568 3.85 23.68 -10.04
C ALA A 568 4.33 25.09 -10.43
N ARG A 569 5.45 25.18 -11.15
CA ARG A 569 5.95 26.47 -11.65
C ARG A 569 4.94 27.15 -12.56
N TYR A 570 4.34 26.41 -13.49
CA TYR A 570 3.33 26.93 -14.41
C TYR A 570 2.06 27.42 -13.71
N VAL A 571 1.51 26.61 -12.81
CA VAL A 571 0.21 26.91 -12.16
C VAL A 571 0.30 28.05 -11.14
N TRP A 572 1.42 28.19 -10.44
CA TRP A 572 1.61 29.24 -9.42
C TRP A 572 2.28 30.51 -9.91
N ASN A 573 2.94 30.51 -11.08
CA ASN A 573 3.65 31.72 -11.55
C ASN A 573 3.15 32.24 -12.89
N ASP A 574 2.74 31.37 -13.81
CA ASP A 574 2.58 31.78 -15.21
C ASP A 574 1.12 31.91 -15.64
N ARG A 575 0.28 30.93 -15.26
CA ARG A 575 -1.06 30.80 -15.84
C ARG A 575 -2.15 31.43 -14.97
N ARG A 576 -2.89 32.37 -15.56
CA ARG A 576 -4.09 32.98 -14.95
C ARG A 576 -5.36 32.59 -15.66
N GLN A 577 -6.42 32.28 -14.90
CA GLN A 577 -7.80 32.14 -15.37
C GLN A 577 -8.73 32.72 -14.30
N PHE A 578 -9.93 33.16 -14.70
CA PHE A 578 -10.90 33.77 -13.78
C PHE A 578 -10.33 34.90 -12.91
N GLY A 579 -9.32 35.63 -13.41
CA GLY A 579 -8.68 36.76 -12.72
C GLY A 579 -7.54 36.42 -11.75
N GLU A 580 -7.23 35.15 -11.49
CA GLU A 580 -6.18 34.73 -10.56
C GLU A 580 -5.28 33.62 -11.13
N LEU A 581 -4.17 33.33 -10.43
CA LEU A 581 -3.28 32.23 -10.79
C LEU A 581 -4.01 30.90 -10.57
N ILE A 582 -3.91 29.98 -11.53
CA ILE A 582 -4.70 28.74 -11.46
C ILE A 582 -4.31 27.85 -10.26
N GLY A 583 -3.08 27.98 -9.75
CA GLY A 583 -2.63 27.32 -8.53
C GLY A 583 -3.25 27.86 -7.24
N ASN A 584 -4.00 28.97 -7.29
CA ASN A 584 -4.76 29.50 -6.14
C ASN A 584 -6.13 28.84 -5.99
N PHE A 585 -6.64 28.15 -7.01
CA PHE A 585 -7.90 27.43 -6.89
C PHE A 585 -7.76 26.25 -5.92
N GLN A 586 -8.63 26.17 -4.93
CA GLN A 586 -8.57 25.14 -3.90
C GLN A 586 -8.54 23.71 -4.48
N GLY A 587 -9.32 23.45 -5.53
CA GLY A 587 -9.32 22.16 -6.21
C GLY A 587 -7.96 21.79 -6.81
N MET A 588 -7.17 22.77 -7.27
CA MET A 588 -5.80 22.57 -7.74
C MET A 588 -4.84 22.34 -6.56
N GLN A 589 -4.96 23.15 -5.50
CA GLN A 589 -4.12 23.03 -4.30
C GLN A 589 -4.21 21.65 -3.65
N HIS A 590 -5.42 21.08 -3.54
CA HIS A 590 -5.61 19.74 -3.00
C HIS A 590 -4.88 18.66 -3.82
N GLN A 591 -4.97 18.74 -5.16
CA GLN A 591 -4.33 17.76 -6.05
C GLN A 591 -2.81 17.85 -5.96
N ILE A 592 -2.27 19.08 -5.99
CA ILE A 592 -0.82 19.32 -5.94
C ILE A 592 -0.25 18.89 -4.57
N ALA A 593 -0.97 19.15 -3.47
CA ALA A 593 -0.60 18.72 -2.13
C ALA A 593 -0.64 17.19 -1.96
N GLN A 594 -1.67 16.53 -2.50
CA GLN A 594 -1.78 15.07 -2.49
C GLN A 594 -0.62 14.42 -3.27
N ALA A 595 -0.34 14.94 -4.47
CA ALA A 595 0.76 14.45 -5.29
C ALA A 595 2.12 14.59 -4.61
N TYR A 596 2.40 15.74 -3.99
CA TYR A 596 3.66 15.95 -3.26
C TYR A 596 3.78 15.02 -2.05
N THR A 597 2.66 14.76 -1.35
CA THR A 597 2.59 13.80 -0.24
C THR A 597 2.97 12.39 -0.72
N GLU A 598 2.44 11.97 -1.86
CA GLU A 598 2.74 10.68 -2.48
C GLU A 598 4.21 10.57 -2.92
N ILE A 599 4.79 11.64 -3.48
CA ILE A 599 6.22 11.70 -3.82
C ILE A 599 7.08 11.54 -2.56
N ALA A 600 6.76 12.26 -1.49
CA ALA A 600 7.50 12.18 -0.23
C ALA A 600 7.42 10.76 0.38
N ALA A 601 6.25 10.11 0.32
CA ALA A 601 6.08 8.73 0.75
C ALA A 601 6.89 7.75 -0.12
N ALA A 602 6.93 7.95 -1.44
CA ALA A 602 7.75 7.15 -2.35
C ALA A 602 9.24 7.29 -2.02
N ARG A 603 9.74 8.52 -1.88
CA ARG A 603 11.14 8.79 -1.51
C ARG A 603 11.54 8.12 -0.20
N ALA A 604 10.69 8.17 0.81
CA ALA A 604 10.93 7.50 2.08
C ALA A 604 11.07 5.97 1.93
N LEU A 605 10.25 5.33 1.09
CA LEU A 605 10.37 3.89 0.80
C LEU A 605 11.68 3.57 0.06
N VAL A 606 12.05 4.39 -0.93
CA VAL A 606 13.28 4.21 -1.71
C VAL A 606 14.50 4.28 -0.79
N TYR A 607 14.62 5.35 -0.01
CA TYR A 607 15.78 5.56 0.86
C TYR A 607 15.84 4.55 2.00
N ASN A 608 14.68 4.11 2.52
CA ASN A 608 14.66 3.00 3.48
C ASN A 608 15.19 1.70 2.88
N ALA A 609 14.80 1.36 1.64
CA ALA A 609 15.33 0.17 0.97
C ALA A 609 16.84 0.27 0.73
N ALA A 610 17.33 1.44 0.29
CA ALA A 610 18.75 1.69 0.08
C ALA A 610 19.55 1.55 1.37
N ARG A 611 19.13 2.22 2.45
CA ARG A 611 19.82 2.15 3.75
C ARG A 611 19.77 0.75 4.37
N LYS A 612 18.72 -0.04 4.15
CA LYS A 612 18.66 -1.45 4.58
C LYS A 612 19.67 -2.33 3.83
N LYS A 613 19.85 -2.11 2.52
CA LYS A 613 20.92 -2.77 1.74
C LYS A 613 22.29 -2.46 2.35
N GLU A 614 22.58 -1.17 2.58
CA GLU A 614 23.87 -0.72 3.14
C GLU A 614 24.14 -1.29 4.53
N ALA A 615 23.09 -1.40 5.36
CA ALA A 615 23.17 -2.02 6.68
C ALA A 615 23.28 -3.56 6.65
N GLY A 616 23.37 -4.19 5.48
CA GLY A 616 23.43 -5.65 5.33
C GLY A 616 22.16 -6.38 5.77
N GLN A 617 21.02 -5.68 5.83
CA GLN A 617 19.73 -6.25 6.21
C GLN A 617 19.00 -6.81 4.98
N ASP A 618 18.03 -7.70 5.19
CA ASP A 618 17.12 -8.09 4.11
C ASP A 618 16.29 -6.89 3.65
N PHE A 619 16.43 -6.55 2.38
CA PHE A 619 15.82 -5.40 1.73
C PHE A 619 14.92 -5.80 0.55
N VAL A 620 14.79 -7.11 0.25
CA VAL A 620 14.10 -7.57 -0.97
C VAL A 620 12.62 -7.13 -0.98
N GLN A 621 11.95 -7.23 0.17
CA GLN A 621 10.58 -6.76 0.30
C GLN A 621 10.49 -5.24 0.15
N ASP A 622 11.39 -4.49 0.77
CA ASP A 622 11.44 -3.02 0.73
C ASP A 622 11.69 -2.51 -0.68
N ALA A 623 12.61 -3.11 -1.42
CA ALA A 623 12.87 -2.79 -2.82
C ALA A 623 11.64 -3.02 -3.70
N ALA A 624 10.94 -4.14 -3.52
CA ALA A 624 9.71 -4.43 -4.26
C ALA A 624 8.58 -3.44 -3.93
N MET A 625 8.42 -3.07 -2.65
CA MET A 625 7.44 -2.06 -2.21
C MET A 625 7.77 -0.67 -2.77
N ALA A 626 9.04 -0.25 -2.69
CA ALA A 626 9.51 1.03 -3.21
C ALA A 626 9.25 1.13 -4.72
N LYS A 627 9.69 0.13 -5.51
CA LYS A 627 9.49 0.11 -6.96
C LYS A 627 8.01 0.11 -7.35
N LEU A 628 7.20 -0.71 -6.69
CA LEU A 628 5.77 -0.75 -6.92
C LEU A 628 5.11 0.60 -6.66
N TYR A 629 5.37 1.19 -5.50
CA TYR A 629 4.70 2.42 -5.10
C TYR A 629 5.19 3.61 -5.92
N ALA A 630 6.50 3.80 -6.06
CA ALA A 630 7.08 4.90 -6.83
C ALA A 630 6.62 4.88 -8.29
N SER A 631 6.55 3.72 -8.94
CA SER A 631 6.06 3.63 -10.33
C SER A 631 4.57 4.00 -10.48
N GLN A 632 3.74 3.68 -9.49
CA GLN A 632 2.34 4.08 -9.47
C GLN A 632 2.18 5.59 -9.23
N VAL A 633 2.97 6.15 -8.31
CA VAL A 633 3.02 7.59 -8.03
C VAL A 633 3.47 8.35 -9.28
N ALA A 634 4.56 7.93 -9.93
CA ALA A 634 5.05 8.54 -11.16
C ALA A 634 3.97 8.59 -12.25
N GLY A 635 3.24 7.49 -12.46
CA GLY A 635 2.15 7.45 -13.43
C GLY A 635 1.00 8.40 -13.09
N ARG A 636 0.58 8.48 -11.82
CA ARG A 636 -0.49 9.40 -11.39
C ARG A 636 -0.05 10.85 -11.48
N VAL A 637 1.08 11.20 -10.88
CA VAL A 637 1.57 12.57 -10.78
C VAL A 637 1.87 13.16 -12.15
N SER A 638 2.54 12.41 -13.02
CA SER A 638 2.84 12.89 -14.38
C SER A 638 1.58 13.06 -15.24
N SER A 639 0.56 12.20 -15.05
CA SER A 639 -0.75 12.37 -15.69
C SER A 639 -1.44 13.64 -15.19
N SER A 640 -1.49 13.84 -13.87
CA SER A 640 -2.06 15.05 -13.28
C SER A 640 -1.30 16.31 -13.69
N ALA A 641 0.03 16.25 -13.83
CA ALA A 641 0.83 17.37 -14.30
C ALA A 641 0.42 17.84 -15.71
N VAL A 642 0.11 16.91 -16.62
CA VAL A 642 -0.45 17.24 -17.94
C VAL A 642 -1.80 17.94 -17.80
N GLU A 643 -2.69 17.44 -16.94
CA GLU A 643 -4.01 18.03 -16.71
C GLU A 643 -3.93 19.43 -16.08
N TRP A 644 -3.06 19.61 -15.08
CA TRP A 644 -2.85 20.89 -14.40
C TRP A 644 -2.33 21.98 -15.34
N MET A 645 -1.52 21.61 -16.32
CA MET A 645 -1.02 22.52 -17.35
C MET A 645 -2.03 22.73 -18.49
N GLY A 646 -3.10 21.93 -18.56
CA GLY A 646 -4.14 22.00 -19.58
C GLY A 646 -3.58 21.75 -20.98
N GLY A 647 -4.03 22.53 -21.97
CA GLY A 647 -3.55 22.41 -23.36
C GLY A 647 -2.03 22.49 -23.50
N MET A 648 -1.35 23.29 -22.65
CA MET A 648 0.11 23.39 -22.65
C MET A 648 0.80 22.11 -22.17
N GLY A 649 0.15 21.33 -21.30
CA GLY A 649 0.67 20.05 -20.84
C GLY A 649 0.63 18.96 -21.91
N PHE A 650 -0.25 19.10 -22.91
CA PHE A 650 -0.48 18.10 -23.96
C PHE A 650 0.37 18.34 -25.22
N VAL A 651 0.90 19.55 -25.41
CA VAL A 651 1.77 19.88 -26.53
C VAL A 651 3.25 19.64 -26.19
N ARG A 652 4.06 19.40 -27.23
CA ARG A 652 5.47 19.02 -27.10
C ARG A 652 6.44 20.19 -26.97
N GLU A 653 5.92 21.41 -26.77
CA GLU A 653 6.74 22.59 -26.44
C GLU A 653 7.31 22.50 -25.02
N GLY A 654 6.52 22.04 -24.05
CA GLY A 654 6.96 21.75 -22.68
C GLY A 654 7.33 20.27 -22.49
N ILE A 655 7.71 19.86 -21.27
CA ILE A 655 8.14 18.48 -20.97
C ILE A 655 7.08 17.60 -20.30
N ALA A 656 5.90 18.14 -19.96
CA ALA A 656 4.89 17.42 -19.16
C ALA A 656 4.43 16.10 -19.83
N GLU A 657 4.10 16.16 -21.12
CA GLU A 657 3.71 14.97 -21.89
C GLU A 657 4.83 13.91 -21.96
N LYS A 658 6.09 14.36 -22.07
CA LYS A 658 7.25 13.46 -22.07
C LYS A 658 7.37 12.73 -20.75
N MET A 659 7.31 13.45 -19.64
CA MET A 659 7.34 12.84 -18.30
C MET A 659 6.20 11.83 -18.12
N PHE A 660 5.01 12.12 -18.64
CA PHE A 660 3.90 11.16 -18.63
C PHE A 660 4.20 9.90 -19.45
N ARG A 661 4.68 10.02 -20.69
CA ARG A 661 5.09 8.88 -21.53
C ARG A 661 6.18 8.05 -20.85
N ASP A 662 7.18 8.72 -20.28
CA ASP A 662 8.32 8.11 -19.62
C ASP A 662 7.90 7.36 -18.35
N SER A 663 6.92 7.87 -17.59
CA SER A 663 6.44 7.24 -16.35
C SER A 663 5.88 5.83 -16.55
N LYS A 664 5.34 5.54 -17.73
CA LYS A 664 4.59 4.31 -17.97
C LYS A 664 5.48 3.08 -17.88
N ILE A 665 6.75 3.19 -18.26
CA ILE A 665 7.70 2.07 -18.23
C ILE A 665 8.00 1.61 -16.80
N GLY A 666 7.88 2.52 -15.82
CA GLY A 666 8.00 2.28 -14.39
C GLY A 666 7.28 1.03 -13.88
N ALA A 667 6.09 0.78 -14.41
CA ALA A 667 5.25 -0.35 -13.99
C ALA A 667 5.60 -1.68 -14.68
N ILE A 668 6.56 -1.69 -15.62
CA ILE A 668 6.78 -2.78 -16.58
C ILE A 668 8.17 -3.43 -16.42
N TYR A 669 9.25 -2.70 -16.71
CA TYR A 669 10.63 -3.22 -16.65
C TYR A 669 11.08 -3.56 -15.22
N GLU A 670 12.20 -4.28 -15.08
CA GLU A 670 12.77 -4.69 -13.78
C GLU A 670 11.78 -5.42 -12.85
N GLY A 671 10.85 -6.14 -13.48
CA GLY A 671 9.71 -6.80 -12.84
C GLY A 671 8.48 -5.89 -12.83
N THR A 672 7.42 -6.35 -13.49
CA THR A 672 6.15 -5.65 -13.55
C THR A 672 5.56 -5.42 -12.15
N SER A 673 4.61 -4.50 -12.01
CA SER A 673 3.89 -4.29 -10.74
C SER A 673 3.33 -5.60 -10.15
N ASN A 674 2.89 -6.54 -10.99
CA ASN A 674 2.42 -7.86 -10.55
C ASN A 674 3.55 -8.73 -10.01
N ILE A 675 4.74 -8.69 -10.61
CA ILE A 675 5.92 -9.38 -10.08
C ILE A 675 6.32 -8.79 -8.73
N GLN A 676 6.25 -7.46 -8.56
CA GLN A 676 6.52 -6.84 -7.25
C GLN A 676 5.50 -7.30 -6.20
N LEU A 677 4.21 -7.28 -6.54
CA LEU A 677 3.14 -7.79 -5.67
C LEU A 677 3.35 -9.27 -5.30
N GLN A 678 3.75 -10.12 -6.26
CA GLN A 678 4.06 -11.52 -6.00
C GLN A 678 5.23 -11.69 -5.05
N THR A 679 6.32 -10.93 -5.23
CA THR A 679 7.46 -10.92 -4.30
C THR A 679 7.03 -10.54 -2.89
N ILE A 680 6.28 -9.44 -2.75
CA ILE A 680 5.78 -8.97 -1.46
C ILE A 680 4.88 -10.03 -0.81
N ALA A 681 3.90 -10.55 -1.56
CA ALA A 681 2.97 -11.56 -1.07
C ALA A 681 3.67 -12.84 -0.62
N LYS A 682 4.68 -13.29 -1.37
CA LYS A 682 5.47 -14.49 -1.02
C LYS A 682 6.27 -14.30 0.27
N LEU A 683 6.87 -13.13 0.46
CA LEU A 683 7.64 -12.83 1.67
C LEU A 683 6.73 -12.68 2.89
N LEU A 684 5.59 -11.99 2.74
CA LEU A 684 4.57 -11.92 3.79
C LEU A 684 4.01 -13.31 4.13
N GLN A 685 3.69 -14.13 3.13
CA GLN A 685 3.24 -15.49 3.37
C GLN A 685 4.25 -16.25 4.21
N LYS A 686 5.54 -16.26 3.82
CA LYS A 686 6.61 -16.91 4.59
C LYS A 686 6.71 -16.40 6.03
N GLN A 687 6.44 -15.11 6.27
CA GLN A 687 6.46 -14.53 7.61
C GLN A 687 5.30 -15.02 8.50
N TYR A 688 4.13 -15.28 7.91
CA TYR A 688 2.91 -15.61 8.65
C TYR A 688 2.46 -17.07 8.51
N THR A 689 3.15 -17.89 7.71
CA THR A 689 2.92 -19.33 7.60
C THR A 689 4.10 -20.09 8.19
N ASN A 690 3.81 -21.01 9.10
CA ASN A 690 4.78 -21.92 9.71
C ASN A 690 5.26 -23.00 8.74
#